data_AF-A0A4Y3WT69-F1
#
_entry.id   AF-A0A4Y3WT69-F1
#
_cell.length_a   1.000
_cell.length_b   1.000
_cell.length_c   1.000
_cell.angle_alpha   90.00
_cell.angle_beta   90.00
_cell.angle_gamma   90.00
#
_symmetry.space_group_name_H-M   'P 1'
#
loop_
_entity.id
_entity.type
_entity.pdbx_description
1 polymer ?
#
loop_
_entity_poly.entity_id
_entity_poly.type
_entity_poly.pdbx_seq_one_letter_code
_entity_poly.pdbx_strand_id
1 'polypeptide(L)'
;MLQASTDAPTDPSAAGTAEPAAVPVPTRLLAQRGLFFGPSGLVPEDLYSVVELGAARRERDRVHLAPATRVSTNTYFGRVHATYWQRWTAVTEMQVSLTVSGTGRVRVLASDTNKVWRIVAVHDVDGAREEVVTLAASVDRFLDGGGLYLQLSTETGEMTVSDVEWTVPAPERMPRTDVTICTFNRVEDCLNTLTALADDPRALATVGVVQVVDQGTDPLESRERFAAVSAALGAQLRYVRQPNLGGAGGFTRGLFDATAGAPEEHSDVLLMDDDVLLEPEILVRLTAFAASTTHPTIVGGQMLNLLHPTHLHISAEYADPEILTVGLPVQGALREANLLGLDDRDLPINQERRVDTEYNGWWSCLIPAAIVREIGYPLPLFFQWDDIEFGYRARAHGFPTVALPGAGVWHADFGWKDWDEWHRYFNLRNGLITAALHTPFTTKRIVRRLGQILAQNLVAMHYGLAVTLLTAVEDFLDGPDILADGSAAAAAEIRRIRSAYPETVVHPITDLPRDAPDFRDVQVVRSPGEPTRHRLTWLKRVAYLAANRAPHRTGFVPAGDAHWWHVSLFERAIVADMGEHGYRIRTRDRAKVLELTKRGARLLRRVAAEGPAVAQRYRDAEPQLTSRENWARLYDVEK
;
A
#
# COMPACT_ATOMS: atom_id res chain seq x y z
N MET A 1 -31.06 33.95 69.93
CA MET A 1 -32.19 33.19 70.47
C MET A 1 -32.46 32.09 69.45
N LEU A 2 -32.23 30.82 69.83
CA LEU A 2 -32.38 29.65 68.97
C LEU A 2 -33.84 29.48 68.52
N GLN A 3 -34.05 29.12 67.25
CA GLN A 3 -35.27 28.43 66.83
C GLN A 3 -34.88 27.13 66.15
N ALA A 4 -35.40 26.05 66.70
CA ALA A 4 -35.06 24.68 66.37
C ALA A 4 -36.02 24.11 65.31
N SER A 5 -35.34 23.50 64.32
CA SER A 5 -35.71 22.41 63.43
C SER A 5 -36.87 21.51 63.83
N THR A 6 -37.68 21.13 62.83
CA THR A 6 -38.20 19.76 62.65
C THR A 6 -38.25 19.42 61.15
N ASP A 7 -37.85 18.19 60.85
CA ASP A 7 -37.52 17.61 59.53
C ASP A 7 -38.73 17.29 58.62
N ALA A 8 -38.46 17.29 57.30
CA ALA A 8 -39.14 16.47 56.29
C ALA A 8 -38.12 16.07 55.19
N PRO A 9 -38.25 14.88 54.56
CA PRO A 9 -37.20 14.30 53.72
C PRO A 9 -37.24 14.84 52.28
N THR A 10 -36.09 15.30 51.76
CA THR A 10 -35.90 15.70 50.36
C THR A 10 -35.11 14.65 49.57
N ASP A 11 -35.74 14.28 48.45
CA ASP A 11 -35.29 13.48 47.31
C ASP A 11 -33.86 13.80 46.81
N PRO A 12 -32.96 12.82 46.59
CA PRO A 12 -31.60 13.06 46.07
C PRO A 12 -31.56 13.19 44.54
N SER A 13 -32.66 13.61 43.90
CA SER A 13 -32.79 13.83 42.46
C SER A 13 -32.48 15.27 42.07
N ALA A 14 -31.24 15.73 42.27
CA ALA A 14 -30.73 16.97 41.66
C ALA A 14 -29.19 17.05 41.69
N ALA A 15 -28.51 16.03 41.19
CA ALA A 15 -27.11 16.19 40.78
C ALA A 15 -27.13 16.62 39.30
N GLY A 16 -27.02 17.93 39.06
CA GLY A 16 -26.83 18.47 37.72
C GLY A 16 -25.63 17.79 37.08
N THR A 17 -25.87 17.11 35.97
CA THR A 17 -24.83 16.68 35.04
C THR A 17 -24.16 17.94 34.52
N ALA A 18 -23.03 18.31 35.11
CA ALA A 18 -22.11 19.25 34.48
C ALA A 18 -21.77 18.66 33.11
N GLU A 19 -22.19 19.34 32.03
CA GLU A 19 -21.66 19.06 30.71
C GLU A 19 -20.13 19.02 30.84
N PRO A 20 -19.46 17.98 30.31
CA PRO A 20 -18.00 17.98 30.28
C PRO A 20 -17.57 19.27 29.58
N ALA A 21 -16.79 20.09 30.29
CA ALA A 21 -16.27 21.34 29.76
C ALA A 21 -15.63 21.05 28.40
N ALA A 22 -16.19 21.64 27.34
CA ALA A 22 -15.73 21.42 25.98
C ALA A 22 -14.23 21.66 25.92
N VAL A 23 -13.47 20.60 25.59
CA VAL A 23 -12.04 20.71 25.32
C VAL A 23 -11.90 21.75 24.21
N PRO A 24 -11.09 22.82 24.37
CA PRO A 24 -10.92 23.82 23.33
C PRO A 24 -10.46 23.12 22.06
N VAL A 25 -11.26 23.18 21.00
CA VAL A 25 -10.84 22.70 19.68
C VAL A 25 -9.64 23.55 19.29
N PRO A 26 -8.46 22.95 19.02
CA PRO A 26 -7.29 23.74 18.66
C PRO A 26 -7.59 24.49 17.35
N THR A 27 -7.24 25.78 17.31
CA THR A 27 -7.47 26.63 16.13
C THR A 27 -6.67 26.17 14.90
N ARG A 28 -5.63 25.36 15.12
CA ARG A 28 -4.79 24.77 14.09
C ARG A 28 -4.64 23.26 14.29
N LEU A 29 -4.57 22.55 13.18
CA LEU A 29 -4.36 21.11 13.10
C LEU A 29 -2.91 20.82 12.71
N LEU A 30 -2.26 19.89 13.41
CA LEU A 30 -0.94 19.38 13.02
C LEU A 30 -1.07 18.59 11.72
N ALA A 31 -0.42 19.07 10.66
CA ALA A 31 -0.42 18.45 9.35
C ALA A 31 0.80 17.54 9.15
N GLN A 32 1.95 17.91 9.72
CA GLN A 32 3.19 17.17 9.59
C GLN A 32 4.22 17.62 10.64
N ARG A 33 4.95 16.69 11.25
CA ARG A 33 6.18 16.97 12.02
C ARG A 33 7.39 16.98 11.10
N GLY A 34 8.33 17.88 11.36
CA GLY A 34 9.64 17.91 10.71
C GLY A 34 10.60 17.01 11.46
N LEU A 35 10.74 15.77 10.99
CA LEU A 35 11.70 14.80 11.50
C LEU A 35 13.02 14.88 10.70
N PHE A 36 14.13 14.51 11.32
CA PHE A 36 15.46 14.52 10.68
C PHE A 36 16.12 13.13 10.60
N PHE A 37 15.51 12.11 11.22
CA PHE A 37 15.97 10.72 11.22
C PHE A 37 14.77 9.77 11.14
N GLY A 38 14.95 8.63 10.46
CA GLY A 38 13.90 7.61 10.32
C GLY A 38 13.56 6.84 11.60
N PRO A 39 12.63 5.89 11.53
CA PRO A 39 12.21 5.09 12.68
C PRO A 39 13.20 3.95 13.00
N SER A 40 14.18 3.71 12.12
CA SER A 40 15.20 2.67 12.24
C SER A 40 16.50 3.11 11.57
N GLY A 41 17.64 2.60 12.05
CA GLY A 41 18.95 2.81 11.42
C GLY A 41 19.10 2.15 10.04
N LEU A 42 18.13 1.34 9.62
CA LEU A 42 18.05 0.82 8.25
C LEU A 42 17.54 1.87 7.24
N VAL A 43 16.93 2.96 7.72
CA VAL A 43 16.38 4.02 6.89
C VAL A 43 17.39 5.16 6.76
N PRO A 44 17.81 5.53 5.54
CA PRO A 44 18.72 6.65 5.35
C PRO A 44 18.12 7.98 5.83
N GLU A 45 18.89 8.70 6.65
CA GLU A 45 18.55 10.04 7.17
C GLU A 45 18.25 11.07 6.07
N ASP A 46 18.86 10.88 4.89
CA ASP A 46 18.72 11.78 3.74
C ASP A 46 17.32 11.76 3.12
N LEU A 47 16.47 10.80 3.49
CA LEU A 47 15.04 10.84 3.17
C LEU A 47 14.28 11.89 3.97
N TYR A 48 14.87 12.42 5.05
CA TYR A 48 14.29 13.41 5.96
C TYR A 48 14.97 14.76 5.84
N SER A 49 16.30 14.80 5.81
CA SER A 49 17.05 16.05 5.60
C SER A 49 18.44 15.78 5.05
N VAL A 50 18.97 16.69 4.23
CA VAL A 50 20.30 16.60 3.63
C VAL A 50 21.19 17.71 4.17
N VAL A 51 22.42 17.37 4.55
CA VAL A 51 23.46 18.34 4.86
C VAL A 51 24.12 18.79 3.55
N GLU A 52 23.67 19.91 3.01
CA GLU A 52 24.15 20.47 1.73
C GLU A 52 25.58 21.03 1.84
N LEU A 53 25.95 21.53 3.02
CA LEU A 53 27.25 22.11 3.32
C LEU A 53 27.56 21.95 4.82
N GLY A 54 28.83 21.76 5.16
CA GLY A 54 29.28 21.72 6.56
C GLY A 54 28.99 20.39 7.25
N ALA A 55 28.66 20.44 8.54
CA ALA A 55 28.44 19.25 9.35
C ALA A 55 27.25 19.45 10.30
N ALA A 56 26.35 18.47 10.33
CA ALA A 56 25.22 18.44 11.26
C ALA A 56 25.07 17.07 11.90
N ARG A 57 24.62 17.04 13.16
CA ARG A 57 24.21 15.82 13.86
C ARG A 57 22.69 15.76 13.84
N ARG A 58 22.13 14.74 13.18
CA ARG A 58 20.68 14.52 13.06
C ARG A 58 20.23 13.47 14.07
N GLU A 59 19.22 13.84 14.84
CA GLU A 59 18.39 12.96 15.68
C GLU A 59 16.98 12.93 15.07
N ARG A 60 16.05 12.14 15.63
CA ARG A 60 14.71 12.02 15.03
C ARG A 60 13.93 13.33 15.02
N ASP A 61 13.91 14.04 16.14
CA ASP A 61 13.15 15.27 16.39
C ASP A 61 14.02 16.54 16.41
N ARG A 62 15.34 16.40 16.21
CA ARG A 62 16.32 17.47 16.39
C ARG A 62 17.47 17.38 15.40
N VAL A 63 17.99 18.53 15.00
CA VAL A 63 19.26 18.65 14.27
C VAL A 63 20.16 19.71 14.90
N HIS A 64 21.43 19.36 15.06
CA HIS A 64 22.49 20.27 15.52
C HIS A 64 23.38 20.66 14.35
N LEU A 65 23.50 21.95 14.07
CA LEU A 65 24.32 22.51 13.00
C LEU A 65 25.61 23.09 13.60
N ALA A 66 26.75 22.62 13.11
CA ALA A 66 28.06 23.23 13.38
C ALA A 66 28.19 24.57 12.64
N PRO A 67 29.25 25.37 12.84
CA PRO A 67 29.48 26.58 12.04
C PRO A 67 29.59 26.27 10.54
N ALA A 68 29.27 27.25 9.71
CA ALA A 68 29.29 27.17 8.24
C ALA A 68 28.51 25.97 7.66
N THR A 69 27.36 25.65 8.26
CA THR A 69 26.55 24.48 7.89
C THR A 69 25.25 24.91 7.23
N ARG A 70 24.78 24.10 6.26
CA ARG A 70 23.47 24.23 5.65
C ARG A 70 22.78 22.87 5.59
N VAL A 71 21.58 22.80 6.17
CA VAL A 71 20.71 21.63 6.12
C VAL A 71 19.43 21.98 5.38
N SER A 72 18.98 21.10 4.49
CA SER A 72 17.76 21.23 3.72
C SER A 72 16.82 20.08 4.01
N THR A 73 15.54 20.39 4.17
CA THR A 73 14.46 19.39 4.34
C THR A 73 13.70 19.18 3.02
N ASN A 74 14.26 19.61 1.88
CA ASN A 74 13.67 19.36 0.56
C ASN A 74 13.90 17.90 0.11
N THR A 75 13.32 16.99 0.87
CA THR A 75 13.47 15.53 0.78
C THR A 75 12.07 14.90 0.81
N TYR A 76 11.99 13.58 0.67
CA TYR A 76 10.70 12.87 0.65
C TYR A 76 9.87 13.08 1.92
N PHE A 77 10.42 12.82 3.11
CA PHE A 77 9.69 13.00 4.37
C PHE A 77 9.81 14.43 4.92
N GLY A 78 10.86 15.18 4.59
CA GLY A 78 11.12 16.50 5.19
C GLY A 78 10.23 17.62 4.65
N ARG A 79 9.76 17.48 3.40
CA ARG A 79 8.99 18.53 2.73
C ARG A 79 7.49 18.36 2.91
N VAL A 80 6.75 19.45 2.71
CA VAL A 80 5.30 19.44 2.53
C VAL A 80 4.97 19.55 1.04
N HIS A 81 4.22 18.58 0.50
CA HIS A 81 3.79 18.59 -0.90
C HIS A 81 2.61 19.54 -1.11
N ALA A 82 2.88 20.84 -1.03
CA ALA A 82 1.89 21.93 -1.05
C ALA A 82 0.93 21.90 -2.25
N THR A 83 1.34 21.35 -3.39
CA THR A 83 0.47 21.15 -4.56
C THR A 83 -0.77 20.30 -4.26
N TYR A 84 -0.65 19.25 -3.43
CA TYR A 84 -1.79 18.41 -3.06
C TYR A 84 -2.73 19.14 -2.11
N TRP A 85 -2.16 19.88 -1.13
CA TRP A 85 -2.93 20.71 -0.22
C TRP A 85 -3.73 21.78 -0.97
N GLN A 86 -3.09 22.53 -1.87
CA GLN A 86 -3.78 23.54 -2.66
C GLN A 86 -4.87 22.96 -3.57
N ARG A 87 -4.65 21.76 -4.11
CA ARG A 87 -5.59 21.13 -5.05
C ARG A 87 -6.85 20.59 -4.38
N TRP A 88 -6.68 19.93 -3.23
CA TRP A 88 -7.71 19.06 -2.64
C TRP A 88 -8.35 19.64 -1.36
N THR A 89 -7.74 20.66 -0.76
CA THR A 89 -8.19 21.26 0.52
C THR A 89 -8.58 22.73 0.34
N ALA A 90 -9.19 23.32 1.37
CA ALA A 90 -9.44 24.75 1.45
C ALA A 90 -8.26 25.55 2.08
N VAL A 91 -7.13 24.88 2.36
CA VAL A 91 -5.99 25.49 3.06
C VAL A 91 -5.27 26.47 2.12
N THR A 92 -5.23 27.75 2.53
CA THR A 92 -4.51 28.81 1.82
C THR A 92 -3.20 29.22 2.52
N GLU A 93 -2.99 28.78 3.76
CA GLU A 93 -1.80 29.08 4.55
C GLU A 93 -1.45 27.92 5.48
N MET A 94 -0.16 27.59 5.52
CA MET A 94 0.46 26.74 6.54
C MET A 94 1.32 27.57 7.47
N GLN A 95 1.49 27.10 8.71
CA GLN A 95 2.44 27.67 9.65
C GLN A 95 3.43 26.59 10.06
N VAL A 96 4.72 26.93 10.07
CA VAL A 96 5.75 26.09 10.64
C VAL A 96 6.23 26.71 11.95
N SER A 97 6.07 25.96 13.04
CA SER A 97 6.66 26.28 14.34
C SER A 97 7.85 25.38 14.61
N LEU A 98 8.88 25.92 15.27
CA LEU A 98 10.07 25.16 15.66
C LEU A 98 10.77 25.81 16.85
N THR A 99 11.47 25.01 17.64
CA THR A 99 12.29 25.47 18.77
C THR A 99 13.74 25.65 18.29
N VAL A 100 14.33 26.82 18.54
CA VAL A 100 15.71 27.15 18.15
C VAL A 100 16.58 27.52 19.35
N SER A 101 17.84 27.12 19.29
CA SER A 101 18.88 27.56 20.23
C SER A 101 20.18 27.84 19.48
N GLY A 102 20.88 28.91 19.84
CA GLY A 102 22.14 29.32 19.21
C GLY A 102 21.98 30.48 18.23
N THR A 103 22.84 30.53 17.20
CA THR A 103 22.89 31.62 16.21
C THR A 103 22.90 31.05 14.80
N GLY A 104 21.99 31.52 13.95
CA GLY A 104 21.83 31.02 12.59
C GLY A 104 20.63 31.65 11.89
N ARG A 105 20.13 30.96 10.87
CA ARG A 105 18.97 31.40 10.08
C ARG A 105 18.09 30.22 9.72
N VAL A 106 16.78 30.45 9.82
CA VAL A 106 15.73 29.54 9.40
C VAL A 106 15.01 30.16 8.21
N ARG A 107 14.85 29.41 7.12
CA ARG A 107 14.10 29.83 5.94
C ARG A 107 13.02 28.82 5.61
N VAL A 108 11.83 29.32 5.29
CA VAL A 108 10.84 28.56 4.53
C VAL A 108 11.06 28.84 3.05
N LEU A 109 11.23 27.77 2.28
CA LEU A 109 11.32 27.82 0.82
C LEU A 109 10.14 27.13 0.18
N ALA A 110 9.88 27.51 -1.06
CA ALA A 110 8.93 26.87 -1.94
C ALA A 110 9.59 26.53 -3.29
N SER A 111 9.34 25.35 -3.82
CA SER A 111 9.71 24.98 -5.19
C SER A 111 8.53 25.16 -6.17
N ASP A 112 8.80 24.99 -7.45
CA ASP A 112 7.81 24.83 -8.52
C ASP A 112 8.03 23.51 -9.29
N THR A 113 7.25 23.26 -10.35
CA THR A 113 7.38 22.08 -11.21
C THR A 113 8.75 21.91 -11.88
N ASN A 114 9.51 23.00 -11.99
CA ASN A 114 10.84 23.02 -12.58
C ASN A 114 11.95 22.88 -11.53
N LYS A 115 11.60 22.66 -10.26
CA LYS A 115 12.52 22.59 -9.12
C LYS A 115 13.20 23.94 -8.82
N VAL A 116 12.66 25.05 -9.34
CA VAL A 116 13.16 26.39 -9.04
C VAL A 116 12.58 26.82 -7.70
N TRP A 117 13.45 27.27 -6.80
CA TRP A 117 13.08 27.64 -5.45
C TRP A 117 12.92 29.15 -5.28
N ARG A 118 12.10 29.53 -4.30
CA ARG A 118 11.94 30.90 -3.80
C ARG A 118 11.86 30.89 -2.28
N ILE A 119 12.25 31.99 -1.65
CA ILE A 119 12.11 32.20 -0.21
C ILE A 119 10.68 32.69 0.06
N VAL A 120 10.01 32.07 1.03
CA VAL A 120 8.66 32.42 1.48
C VAL A 120 8.72 33.22 2.77
N ALA A 121 9.50 32.74 3.75
CA ALA A 121 9.68 33.39 5.04
C ALA A 121 11.11 33.16 5.55
N VAL A 122 11.59 34.07 6.40
CA VAL A 122 12.93 34.03 7.00
C VAL A 122 12.83 34.48 8.45
N HIS A 123 13.62 33.84 9.31
CA HIS A 123 13.87 34.30 10.66
C HIS A 123 15.37 34.16 10.96
N ASP A 124 15.98 35.25 11.40
CA ASP A 124 17.37 35.30 11.87
C ASP A 124 17.39 35.04 13.38
N VAL A 125 18.22 34.08 13.80
CA VAL A 125 18.34 33.65 15.19
C VAL A 125 19.68 34.16 15.72
N ASP A 126 19.66 34.90 16.83
CA ASP A 126 20.88 35.44 17.45
C ASP A 126 20.93 35.13 18.95
N GLY A 127 21.81 34.19 19.35
CA GLY A 127 22.04 33.84 20.74
C GLY A 127 20.80 33.25 21.45
N ALA A 128 19.87 32.67 20.70
CA ALA A 128 18.59 32.17 21.22
C ALA A 128 18.78 31.00 22.19
N ARG A 129 17.84 30.87 23.13
CA ARG A 129 17.77 29.75 24.08
C ARG A 129 16.34 29.24 24.10
N GLU A 130 16.13 28.07 23.49
CA GLU A 130 14.82 27.40 23.38
C GLU A 130 13.70 28.36 22.92
N GLU A 131 14.02 29.23 21.97
CA GLU A 131 13.06 30.19 21.43
C GLU A 131 12.12 29.47 20.45
N VAL A 132 10.82 29.67 20.59
CA VAL A 132 9.83 29.14 19.65
C VAL A 132 9.59 30.16 18.53
N VAL A 133 9.94 29.76 17.31
CA VAL A 133 9.77 30.57 16.10
C VAL A 133 8.60 30.04 15.30
N THR A 134 7.71 30.92 14.86
CA THR A 134 6.59 30.57 13.97
C THR A 134 6.67 31.38 12.67
N LEU A 135 6.63 30.70 11.53
CA LEU A 135 6.68 31.30 10.20
C LEU A 135 5.43 30.90 9.39
N ALA A 136 4.77 31.88 8.79
CA ALA A 136 3.65 31.64 7.87
C ALA A 136 4.13 31.37 6.45
N ALA A 137 3.43 30.48 5.75
CA ALA A 137 3.71 30.09 4.38
C ALA A 137 2.40 29.98 3.58
N SER A 138 2.24 30.86 2.58
CA SER A 138 1.10 30.81 1.68
C SER A 138 1.09 29.54 0.83
N VAL A 139 -0.10 28.96 0.64
CA VAL A 139 -0.39 27.81 -0.22
C VAL A 139 -1.20 28.29 -1.43
N ASP A 140 -0.60 29.18 -2.24
CA ASP A 140 -1.29 29.93 -3.30
C ASP A 140 -0.71 29.72 -4.72
N ARG A 141 0.54 29.24 -4.83
CA ARG A 141 1.29 29.11 -6.10
C ARG A 141 1.86 27.71 -6.31
N PHE A 142 0.99 26.71 -6.25
CA PHE A 142 1.32 25.28 -6.36
C PHE A 142 0.33 24.47 -7.21
N LEU A 143 -0.52 25.11 -8.02
CA LEU A 143 -1.55 24.42 -8.82
C LEU A 143 -0.99 23.30 -9.71
N ASP A 144 0.14 23.54 -10.36
CA ASP A 144 0.79 22.59 -11.27
C ASP A 144 1.86 21.72 -10.56
N GLY A 145 2.31 22.14 -9.38
CA GLY A 145 3.33 21.44 -8.62
C GLY A 145 4.12 22.32 -7.66
N GLY A 146 5.00 21.70 -6.90
CA GLY A 146 5.86 22.32 -5.90
C GLY A 146 5.53 21.90 -4.47
N GLY A 147 6.44 22.25 -3.56
CA GLY A 147 6.27 21.99 -2.14
C GLY A 147 6.99 23.01 -1.27
N LEU A 148 6.63 23.03 0.00
CA LEU A 148 7.23 23.86 1.05
C LEU A 148 8.26 23.04 1.83
N TYR A 149 9.35 23.65 2.23
CA TYR A 149 10.40 23.01 3.03
C TYR A 149 11.25 24.03 3.78
N LEU A 150 11.98 23.56 4.77
CA LEU A 150 12.93 24.34 5.55
C LEU A 150 14.35 24.26 4.99
N GLN A 151 15.07 25.38 5.06
CA GLN A 151 16.53 25.42 5.04
C GLN A 151 17.01 26.05 6.35
N LEU A 152 17.96 25.37 6.99
CA LEU A 152 18.59 25.77 8.23
C LEU A 152 20.04 26.08 7.92
N SER A 153 20.55 27.22 8.37
CA SER A 153 21.95 27.58 8.10
C SER A 153 22.62 28.32 9.24
N THR A 154 23.92 28.09 9.40
CA THR A 154 24.80 28.80 10.32
C THR A 154 25.94 29.47 9.55
N GLU A 155 26.46 30.57 10.06
CA GLU A 155 27.67 31.22 9.55
C GLU A 155 28.84 30.95 10.50
N THR A 156 28.99 31.75 11.54
CA THR A 156 30.06 31.59 12.54
C THR A 156 29.61 30.87 13.81
N GLY A 157 28.30 30.87 14.10
CA GLY A 157 27.71 30.24 15.28
C GLY A 157 27.30 28.79 15.07
N GLU A 158 26.77 28.19 16.13
CA GLU A 158 26.11 26.88 16.11
C GLU A 158 24.62 27.07 16.33
N MET A 159 23.80 26.16 15.80
CA MET A 159 22.35 26.23 15.97
C MET A 159 21.76 24.83 16.15
N THR A 160 20.88 24.68 17.13
CA THR A 160 20.05 23.48 17.29
C THR A 160 18.62 23.84 16.93
N VAL A 161 17.97 22.98 16.15
CA VAL A 161 16.56 23.08 15.80
C VAL A 161 15.86 21.80 16.22
N SER A 162 14.75 21.93 16.94
CA SER A 162 13.90 20.80 17.34
C SER A 162 12.41 21.13 17.21
N ASP A 163 11.57 20.12 17.41
CA ASP A 163 10.11 20.29 17.54
C ASP A 163 9.46 21.01 16.36
N VAL A 164 9.91 20.67 15.14
CA VAL A 164 9.38 21.27 13.92
C VAL A 164 7.96 20.73 13.66
N GLU A 165 7.00 21.63 13.52
CA GLU A 165 5.60 21.30 13.28
C GLU A 165 5.00 22.19 12.20
N TRP A 166 4.52 21.55 11.13
CA TRP A 166 3.67 22.17 10.12
C TRP A 166 2.21 22.00 10.52
N THR A 167 1.52 23.12 10.62
CA THR A 167 0.10 23.15 10.99
C THR A 167 -0.72 23.86 9.93
N VAL A 168 -2.00 23.52 9.85
CA VAL A 168 -3.02 24.14 8.98
C VAL A 168 -4.16 24.70 9.84
N PRO A 169 -5.00 25.62 9.33
CA PRO A 169 -6.27 25.94 9.99
C PRO A 169 -7.06 24.65 10.25
N ALA A 170 -7.55 24.46 11.48
CA ALA A 170 -8.32 23.27 11.80
C ALA A 170 -9.67 23.30 11.05
N PRO A 171 -10.14 22.17 10.49
CA PRO A 171 -11.48 22.10 9.93
C PRO A 171 -12.53 22.25 11.04
N GLU A 172 -13.75 22.67 10.68
CA GLU A 172 -14.85 22.84 11.63
C GLU A 172 -15.19 21.55 12.40
N ARG A 173 -14.99 20.40 11.75
CA ARG A 173 -15.18 19.07 12.34
C ARG A 173 -14.01 18.19 11.98
N MET A 174 -13.42 17.56 13.01
CA MET A 174 -12.46 16.48 12.84
C MET A 174 -13.20 15.15 12.80
N PRO A 175 -13.12 14.38 11.69
CA PRO A 175 -13.54 12.99 11.68
C PRO A 175 -12.70 12.20 12.68
N ARG A 176 -13.34 11.28 13.40
CA ARG A 176 -12.60 10.26 14.15
C ARG A 176 -11.98 9.31 13.14
N THR A 177 -10.71 8.94 13.34
CA THR A 177 -10.04 7.91 12.52
C THR A 177 -9.66 6.73 13.39
N ASP A 178 -9.97 5.51 12.95
CA ASP A 178 -9.48 4.27 13.55
C ASP A 178 -8.49 3.58 12.59
N VAL A 179 -7.52 2.83 13.12
CA VAL A 179 -6.55 2.04 12.34
C VAL A 179 -7.04 0.59 12.28
N THR A 180 -6.92 -0.06 11.12
CA THR A 180 -7.16 -1.50 10.98
C THR A 180 -5.94 -2.19 10.40
N ILE A 181 -5.40 -3.15 11.14
CA ILE A 181 -4.29 -4.02 10.74
C ILE A 181 -4.84 -5.44 10.56
N CYS A 182 -4.66 -6.02 9.38
CA CYS A 182 -5.01 -7.41 9.11
C CYS A 182 -3.76 -8.30 9.28
N THR A 183 -3.84 -9.39 10.03
CA THR A 183 -2.72 -10.33 10.19
C THR A 183 -3.10 -11.80 9.99
N PHE A 184 -2.17 -12.58 9.44
CA PHE A 184 -2.29 -14.03 9.27
C PHE A 184 -0.93 -14.71 9.46
N ASN A 185 -0.69 -15.25 10.66
CA ASN A 185 0.54 -16.00 11.01
C ASN A 185 1.86 -15.22 10.78
N ARG A 186 1.84 -13.89 10.88
CA ARG A 186 3.01 -12.99 10.80
C ARG A 186 3.21 -12.26 12.11
N VAL A 187 3.31 -13.05 13.17
CA VAL A 187 3.22 -12.55 14.55
C VAL A 187 4.30 -11.51 14.86
N GLU A 188 5.55 -11.79 14.51
CA GLU A 188 6.66 -10.86 14.82
C GLU A 188 6.56 -9.56 14.02
N ASP A 189 6.14 -9.64 12.74
CA ASP A 189 5.95 -8.46 11.89
C ASP A 189 4.88 -7.55 12.47
N CYS A 190 3.70 -8.11 12.78
CA CYS A 190 2.60 -7.37 13.37
C CYS A 190 2.99 -6.74 14.72
N LEU A 191 3.71 -7.48 15.57
CA LEU A 191 4.22 -6.93 16.84
C LEU A 191 5.20 -5.78 16.63
N ASN A 192 6.03 -5.81 15.58
CA ASN A 192 6.93 -4.71 15.26
C ASN A 192 6.15 -3.46 14.83
N THR A 193 5.11 -3.60 13.99
CA THR A 193 4.23 -2.49 13.61
C THR A 193 3.49 -1.89 14.81
N LEU A 194 2.93 -2.74 15.69
CA LEU A 194 2.27 -2.28 16.92
C LEU A 194 3.23 -1.61 17.89
N THR A 195 4.47 -2.10 17.99
CA THR A 195 5.52 -1.46 18.80
C THR A 195 5.85 -0.08 18.24
N ALA A 196 6.02 0.06 16.92
CA ALA A 196 6.28 1.35 16.29
C ALA A 196 5.15 2.37 16.52
N LEU A 197 3.88 1.92 16.56
CA LEU A 197 2.75 2.76 16.95
C LEU A 197 2.83 3.19 18.42
N ALA A 198 3.14 2.27 19.33
CA ALA A 198 3.26 2.56 20.76
C ALA A 198 4.45 3.48 21.11
N ASP A 199 5.55 3.35 20.36
CA ASP A 199 6.78 4.14 20.54
C ASP A 199 6.64 5.60 20.06
N ASP A 200 5.56 5.94 19.35
CA ASP A 200 5.22 7.32 18.97
C ASP A 200 3.82 7.74 19.46
N PRO A 201 3.67 8.06 20.77
CA PRO A 201 2.39 8.45 21.35
C PRO A 201 1.75 9.68 20.70
N ARG A 202 2.56 10.57 20.09
CA ARG A 202 2.04 11.77 19.42
C ARG A 202 1.35 11.42 18.11
N ALA A 203 1.90 10.50 17.33
CA ALA A 203 1.23 9.97 16.15
C ALA A 203 0.00 9.14 16.53
N LEU A 204 0.14 8.27 17.53
CA LEU A 204 -0.95 7.41 18.01
C LEU A 204 -2.16 8.21 18.54
N ALA A 205 -1.93 9.37 19.15
CA ALA A 205 -3.00 10.25 19.62
C ALA A 205 -3.90 10.83 18.49
N THR A 206 -3.50 10.72 17.22
CA THR A 206 -4.31 11.15 16.07
C THR A 206 -5.42 10.17 15.70
N VAL A 207 -5.40 8.96 16.26
CA VAL A 207 -6.37 7.89 15.98
C VAL A 207 -7.06 7.43 17.26
N GLY A 208 -8.29 6.92 17.12
CA GLY A 208 -9.10 6.46 18.24
C GLY A 208 -8.73 5.04 18.67
N VAL A 209 -9.02 4.06 17.81
CA VAL A 209 -8.78 2.63 18.03
C VAL A 209 -7.76 2.11 17.02
N VAL A 210 -6.87 1.23 17.49
CA VAL A 210 -6.03 0.37 16.66
C VAL A 210 -6.63 -1.03 16.71
N GLN A 211 -7.37 -1.39 15.66
CA GLN A 211 -7.99 -2.70 15.53
C GLN A 211 -7.05 -3.66 14.81
N VAL A 212 -6.71 -4.78 15.45
CA VAL A 212 -5.97 -5.87 14.83
C VAL A 212 -6.93 -7.01 14.55
N VAL A 213 -7.10 -7.34 13.27
CA VAL A 213 -7.94 -8.45 12.81
C VAL A 213 -7.04 -9.64 12.51
N ASP A 214 -6.92 -10.54 13.48
CA ASP A 214 -6.10 -11.75 13.40
C ASP A 214 -6.91 -12.91 12.85
N GLN A 215 -6.48 -13.35 11.67
CA GLN A 215 -7.10 -14.42 10.90
C GLN A 215 -6.29 -15.73 10.98
N GLY A 216 -5.20 -15.72 11.77
CA GLY A 216 -4.20 -16.76 11.86
C GLY A 216 -4.54 -17.89 12.82
N THR A 217 -3.76 -18.96 12.68
CA THR A 217 -3.70 -20.09 13.61
C THR A 217 -2.63 -19.91 14.68
N ASP A 218 -1.66 -19.02 14.44
CA ASP A 218 -0.59 -18.62 15.37
C ASP A 218 -0.87 -17.18 15.85
N PRO A 219 -1.59 -17.01 16.98
CA PRO A 219 -2.10 -15.71 17.38
C PRO A 219 -1.04 -14.84 18.06
N LEU A 220 -1.21 -13.51 18.03
CA LEU A 220 -0.28 -12.57 18.69
C LEU A 220 -0.10 -12.86 20.19
N GLU A 221 -1.19 -13.22 20.87
CA GLU A 221 -1.22 -13.56 22.30
C GLU A 221 -0.32 -14.73 22.70
N SER A 222 0.15 -15.52 21.72
CA SER A 222 1.09 -16.62 21.95
C SER A 222 2.52 -16.16 22.22
N ARG A 223 2.86 -14.88 22.02
CA ARG A 223 4.20 -14.33 22.24
C ARG A 223 4.25 -13.46 23.48
N GLU A 224 5.31 -13.62 24.27
CA GLU A 224 5.52 -12.85 25.51
C GLU A 224 5.53 -11.33 25.25
N ARG A 225 6.08 -10.90 24.11
CA ARG A 225 6.14 -9.48 23.70
C ARG A 225 4.75 -8.83 23.57
N PHE A 226 3.70 -9.60 23.25
CA PHE A 226 2.36 -9.04 23.07
C PHE A 226 1.81 -8.37 24.32
N ALA A 227 2.10 -8.91 25.51
CA ALA A 227 1.60 -8.34 26.77
C ALA A 227 2.11 -6.91 27.00
N ALA A 228 3.39 -6.65 26.70
CA ALA A 228 4.00 -5.33 26.83
C ALA A 228 3.43 -4.33 25.81
N VAL A 229 3.31 -4.75 24.54
CA VAL A 229 2.77 -3.91 23.46
C VAL A 229 1.29 -3.59 23.69
N SER A 230 0.51 -4.58 24.11
CA SER A 230 -0.90 -4.42 24.48
C SER A 230 -1.06 -3.45 25.65
N ALA A 231 -0.22 -3.55 26.68
CA ALA A 231 -0.22 -2.61 27.80
C ALA A 231 0.15 -1.18 27.37
N ALA A 232 1.08 -1.02 26.43
CA ALA A 232 1.49 0.28 25.91
C ALA A 232 0.40 0.97 25.08
N LEU A 233 -0.33 0.22 24.25
CA LEU A 233 -1.48 0.72 23.49
C LEU A 233 -2.75 0.89 24.36
N GLY A 234 -2.84 0.15 25.46
CA GLY A 234 -3.91 0.25 26.44
C GLY A 234 -5.30 0.10 25.84
N ALA A 235 -6.20 1.01 26.19
CA ALA A 235 -7.59 0.98 25.73
C ALA A 235 -7.78 1.26 24.23
N GLN A 236 -6.75 1.75 23.53
CA GLN A 236 -6.83 1.98 22.10
C GLN A 236 -6.70 0.67 21.30
N LEU A 237 -6.08 -0.39 21.84
CA LEU A 237 -5.95 -1.66 21.12
C LEU A 237 -7.25 -2.47 21.18
N ARG A 238 -7.77 -2.83 20.01
CA ARG A 238 -8.85 -3.82 19.86
C ARG A 238 -8.33 -5.02 19.08
N TYR A 239 -8.02 -6.10 19.78
CA TYR A 239 -7.59 -7.35 19.18
C TYR A 239 -8.79 -8.26 18.88
N VAL A 240 -9.04 -8.57 17.61
CA VAL A 240 -10.18 -9.35 17.13
C VAL A 240 -9.66 -10.58 16.41
N ARG A 241 -10.18 -11.76 16.79
CA ARG A 241 -9.93 -13.01 16.07
C ARG A 241 -11.11 -13.36 15.18
N GLN A 242 -10.86 -13.80 13.95
CA GLN A 242 -11.89 -14.25 13.02
C GLN A 242 -11.37 -15.38 12.09
N PRO A 243 -12.25 -16.10 11.37
CA PRO A 243 -11.83 -17.03 10.32
C PRO A 243 -11.03 -16.34 9.21
N ASN A 244 -10.22 -17.11 8.48
CA ASN A 244 -9.44 -16.56 7.37
C ASN A 244 -10.31 -16.25 6.14
N LEU A 245 -10.63 -14.97 5.98
CA LEU A 245 -11.31 -14.38 4.84
C LEU A 245 -10.34 -13.58 3.94
N GLY A 246 -9.04 -13.80 4.13
CA GLY A 246 -7.96 -13.13 3.40
C GLY A 246 -7.87 -11.62 3.67
N GLY A 247 -7.09 -10.90 2.86
CA GLY A 247 -6.83 -9.48 3.04
C GLY A 247 -8.11 -8.65 3.00
N ALA A 248 -8.96 -8.86 1.98
CA ALA A 248 -10.19 -8.10 1.83
C ALA A 248 -11.13 -8.29 3.02
N GLY A 249 -11.25 -9.51 3.55
CA GLY A 249 -12.07 -9.80 4.72
C GLY A 249 -11.55 -9.19 6.01
N GLY A 250 -10.23 -9.11 6.19
CA GLY A 250 -9.60 -8.47 7.34
C GLY A 250 -9.75 -6.95 7.33
N PHE A 251 -9.48 -6.32 6.19
CA PHE A 251 -9.64 -4.87 6.04
C PHE A 251 -11.11 -4.44 6.10
N THR A 252 -12.00 -5.19 5.45
CA THR A 252 -13.43 -4.91 5.50
C THR A 252 -13.99 -5.03 6.92
N ARG A 253 -13.40 -5.86 7.78
CA ARG A 253 -13.83 -5.97 9.18
C ARG A 253 -13.63 -4.66 9.92
N GLY A 254 -12.52 -3.98 9.66
CA GLY A 254 -12.25 -2.63 10.15
C GLY A 254 -13.31 -1.62 9.71
N LEU A 255 -13.59 -1.58 8.41
CA LEU A 255 -14.64 -0.71 7.84
C LEU A 255 -16.01 -1.03 8.44
N PHE A 256 -16.35 -2.31 8.58
CA PHE A 256 -17.62 -2.80 9.11
C PHE A 256 -17.83 -2.37 10.56
N ASP A 257 -16.81 -2.52 11.40
CA ASP A 257 -16.86 -2.13 12.81
C ASP A 257 -16.87 -0.61 12.98
N ALA A 258 -16.08 0.13 12.19
CA ALA A 258 -16.00 1.60 12.24
C ALA A 258 -17.24 2.31 11.70
N THR A 259 -18.09 1.62 10.94
CA THR A 259 -19.35 2.13 10.38
C THR A 259 -20.58 1.44 10.98
N ALA A 260 -20.44 0.91 12.20
CA ALA A 260 -21.56 0.43 12.99
C ALA A 260 -22.29 1.60 13.67
N GLY A 261 -23.59 1.42 13.97
CA GLY A 261 -24.38 2.40 14.69
C GLY A 261 -24.91 3.53 13.81
N ALA A 262 -25.07 4.71 14.39
CA ALA A 262 -25.60 5.88 13.70
C ALA A 262 -24.49 6.63 12.93
N PRO A 263 -24.78 7.28 11.77
CA PRO A 263 -23.76 7.90 10.92
C PRO A 263 -22.80 8.89 11.61
N GLU A 264 -23.24 9.54 12.68
CA GLU A 264 -22.47 10.46 13.51
C GLU A 264 -21.41 9.79 14.39
N GLU A 265 -21.56 8.49 14.66
CA GLU A 265 -20.62 7.67 15.45
C GLU A 265 -19.54 7.04 14.57
N HIS A 266 -19.70 7.09 13.25
CA HIS A 266 -18.78 6.44 12.31
C HIS A 266 -17.39 7.09 12.33
N SER A 267 -16.37 6.24 12.22
CA SER A 267 -14.98 6.66 12.05
C SER A 267 -14.50 6.42 10.63
N ASP A 268 -13.65 7.33 10.13
CA ASP A 268 -12.76 7.04 9.00
C ASP A 268 -11.81 5.91 9.38
N VAL A 269 -11.32 5.14 8.40
CA VAL A 269 -10.46 3.98 8.68
C VAL A 269 -9.17 4.07 7.90
N LEU A 270 -8.04 4.06 8.61
CA LEU A 270 -6.72 3.86 8.05
C LEU A 270 -6.39 2.36 8.03
N LEU A 271 -6.49 1.76 6.85
CA LEU A 271 -6.07 0.37 6.60
C LEU A 271 -4.54 0.30 6.55
N MET A 272 -3.93 -0.71 7.18
CA MET A 272 -2.48 -0.93 7.19
C MET A 272 -2.13 -2.42 7.15
N ASP A 273 -1.07 -2.77 6.42
CA ASP A 273 -0.51 -4.14 6.46
C ASP A 273 0.25 -4.39 7.77
N ASP A 274 0.40 -5.67 8.13
CA ASP A 274 1.11 -6.12 9.34
C ASP A 274 2.62 -6.27 9.16
N ASP A 275 3.12 -6.33 7.92
CA ASP A 275 4.53 -6.52 7.56
C ASP A 275 5.17 -5.27 6.94
N VAL A 276 4.86 -4.13 7.54
CA VAL A 276 5.49 -2.84 7.20
C VAL A 276 6.53 -2.42 8.24
N LEU A 277 7.65 -1.87 7.77
CA LEU A 277 8.44 -0.97 8.60
C LEU A 277 7.75 0.38 8.59
N LEU A 278 7.13 0.70 9.72
CA LEU A 278 6.26 1.86 9.89
C LEU A 278 7.05 3.13 10.18
N GLU A 279 6.75 4.21 9.45
CA GLU A 279 7.01 5.58 9.89
C GLU A 279 5.71 6.13 10.52
N PRO A 280 5.60 6.20 11.86
CA PRO A 280 4.36 6.58 12.55
C PRO A 280 3.81 7.95 12.13
N GLU A 281 4.67 8.83 11.63
CA GLU A 281 4.27 10.12 11.07
C GLU A 281 3.22 10.01 9.94
N ILE A 282 3.07 8.85 9.30
CA ILE A 282 2.01 8.61 8.32
C ILE A 282 0.60 8.80 8.91
N LEU A 283 0.38 8.46 10.18
CA LEU A 283 -0.92 8.66 10.85
C LEU A 283 -1.27 10.15 10.88
N VAL A 284 -0.32 11.00 11.26
CA VAL A 284 -0.49 12.46 11.32
C VAL A 284 -0.82 13.01 9.93
N ARG A 285 -0.02 12.64 8.92
CA ARG A 285 -0.15 13.18 7.56
C ARG A 285 -1.46 12.78 6.90
N LEU A 286 -1.83 11.50 6.96
CA LEU A 286 -3.04 11.01 6.30
C LEU A 286 -4.30 11.52 6.99
N THR A 287 -4.36 11.49 8.32
CA THR A 287 -5.53 11.98 9.07
C THR A 287 -5.74 13.48 8.88
N ALA A 288 -4.67 14.27 8.95
CA ALA A 288 -4.77 15.71 8.79
C ALA A 288 -5.15 16.12 7.37
N PHE A 289 -4.56 15.45 6.37
CA PHE A 289 -4.90 15.72 4.97
C PHE A 289 -6.36 15.32 4.67
N ALA A 290 -6.78 14.12 5.07
CA ALA A 290 -8.15 13.64 4.88
C ALA A 290 -9.18 14.58 5.51
N ALA A 291 -8.96 14.98 6.78
CA ALA A 291 -9.84 15.91 7.50
C ALA A 291 -9.90 17.31 6.85
N SER A 292 -8.88 17.70 6.08
CA SER A 292 -8.80 19.00 5.42
C SER A 292 -9.35 18.99 3.99
N THR A 293 -9.66 17.82 3.42
CA THR A 293 -10.17 17.73 2.04
C THR A 293 -11.53 18.40 1.89
N THR A 294 -11.74 19.06 0.75
CA THR A 294 -13.02 19.75 0.44
C THR A 294 -14.16 18.80 0.09
N HIS A 295 -13.82 17.55 -0.24
CA HIS A 295 -14.73 16.46 -0.55
C HIS A 295 -14.15 15.16 0.02
N PRO A 296 -14.98 14.20 0.49
CA PRO A 296 -14.48 12.90 0.95
C PRO A 296 -13.56 12.28 -0.10
N THR A 297 -12.33 11.98 0.32
CA THR A 297 -11.24 11.55 -0.56
C THR A 297 -10.57 10.35 0.07
N ILE A 298 -10.29 9.31 -0.71
CA ILE A 298 -9.45 8.20 -0.28
C ILE A 298 -8.00 8.70 -0.26
N VAL A 299 -7.33 8.62 0.89
CA VAL A 299 -5.95 9.13 1.05
C VAL A 299 -5.01 7.98 1.34
N GLY A 300 -4.23 7.63 0.33
CA GLY A 300 -3.22 6.58 0.37
C GLY A 300 -1.85 7.07 0.79
N GLY A 301 -1.14 6.25 1.55
CA GLY A 301 0.30 6.35 1.70
C GLY A 301 1.02 5.69 0.52
N GLN A 302 2.15 6.26 0.11
CA GLN A 302 3.02 5.66 -0.89
C GLN A 302 3.86 4.51 -0.29
N MET A 303 4.20 3.53 -1.12
CA MET A 303 5.02 2.39 -0.70
C MET A 303 6.49 2.61 -1.10
N LEU A 304 7.39 2.51 -0.12
CA LEU A 304 8.82 2.36 -0.34
C LEU A 304 9.22 0.88 -0.22
N ASN A 305 10.27 0.49 -0.92
CA ASN A 305 10.78 -0.88 -0.91
C ASN A 305 11.56 -1.16 0.39
N LEU A 306 11.20 -2.21 1.12
CA LEU A 306 11.80 -2.56 2.41
C LEU A 306 13.29 -2.93 2.32
N LEU A 307 13.70 -3.69 1.30
CA LEU A 307 15.11 -4.08 1.09
C LEU A 307 15.92 -2.94 0.47
N HIS A 308 15.27 -2.07 -0.31
CA HIS A 308 15.88 -0.93 -0.98
C HIS A 308 15.21 0.36 -0.49
N PRO A 309 15.47 0.80 0.77
CA PRO A 309 14.65 1.78 1.49
C PRO A 309 14.57 3.17 0.86
N THR A 310 15.42 3.48 -0.11
CA THR A 310 15.36 4.75 -0.86
C THR A 310 14.47 4.68 -2.10
N HIS A 311 14.01 3.50 -2.50
CA HIS A 311 13.24 3.30 -3.71
C HIS A 311 11.75 3.41 -3.42
N LEU A 312 11.11 4.38 -4.09
CA LEU A 312 9.66 4.47 -4.21
C LEU A 312 9.17 3.45 -5.24
N HIS A 313 8.23 2.58 -4.85
CA HIS A 313 7.66 1.58 -5.75
C HIS A 313 6.93 2.25 -6.92
N ILE A 314 5.97 3.12 -6.63
CA ILE A 314 5.21 3.89 -7.61
C ILE A 314 4.58 5.11 -6.92
N SER A 315 4.55 6.25 -7.62
CA SER A 315 3.96 7.50 -7.06
C SER A 315 2.47 7.64 -7.30
N ALA A 316 1.97 7.10 -8.42
CA ALA A 316 0.56 7.10 -8.80
C ALA A 316 0.34 6.00 -9.86
N GLU A 317 -0.71 5.22 -9.68
CA GLU A 317 -0.96 4.02 -10.47
C GLU A 317 -2.41 3.86 -10.93
N TYR A 318 -2.58 3.09 -11.98
CA TYR A 318 -3.86 2.60 -12.48
C TYR A 318 -3.75 1.13 -12.90
N ALA A 319 -4.90 0.51 -13.14
CA ALA A 319 -4.99 -0.85 -13.65
C ALA A 319 -5.70 -0.88 -15.00
N ASP A 320 -5.40 -1.88 -15.81
CA ASP A 320 -6.21 -2.22 -16.98
C ASP A 320 -6.82 -3.63 -16.74
N PRO A 321 -8.08 -3.69 -16.28
CA PRO A 321 -8.75 -4.95 -15.99
C PRO A 321 -8.91 -5.84 -17.23
N GLU A 322 -9.17 -5.28 -18.43
CA GLU A 322 -9.39 -6.10 -19.63
C GLU A 322 -8.10 -6.78 -20.13
N ILE A 323 -6.92 -6.32 -19.69
CA ILE A 323 -5.65 -6.99 -19.93
C ILE A 323 -5.04 -7.61 -18.67
N LEU A 324 -5.76 -7.62 -17.55
CA LEU A 324 -5.35 -8.22 -16.28
C LEU A 324 -3.97 -7.71 -15.82
N THR A 325 -3.78 -6.40 -15.85
CA THR A 325 -2.51 -5.76 -15.45
C THR A 325 -2.78 -4.64 -14.46
N VAL A 326 -2.04 -4.65 -13.35
CA VAL A 326 -2.12 -3.69 -12.24
C VAL A 326 -0.80 -2.92 -12.14
N GLY A 327 -0.75 -1.82 -11.38
CA GLY A 327 0.49 -1.06 -11.18
C GLY A 327 1.04 -0.41 -12.44
N LEU A 328 0.16 0.01 -13.36
CA LEU A 328 0.55 0.80 -14.51
C LEU A 328 0.78 2.25 -14.04
N PRO A 329 1.94 2.86 -14.33
CA PRO A 329 2.20 4.23 -13.92
C PRO A 329 1.30 5.19 -14.67
N VAL A 330 0.62 6.06 -13.93
CA VAL A 330 -0.05 7.24 -14.51
C VAL A 330 1.00 8.08 -15.23
N GLN A 331 0.60 8.79 -16.29
CA GLN A 331 1.52 9.65 -17.03
C GLN A 331 2.18 10.68 -16.09
N GLY A 332 3.51 10.70 -16.06
CA GLY A 332 4.29 11.58 -15.17
C GLY A 332 4.59 11.01 -13.79
N ALA A 333 4.04 9.84 -13.45
CA ALA A 333 4.37 9.12 -12.23
C ALA A 333 5.81 8.58 -12.26
N LEU A 334 6.47 8.64 -11.10
CA LEU A 334 7.65 7.86 -10.79
C LEU A 334 7.28 6.39 -10.57
N ARG A 335 8.20 5.50 -10.97
CA ARG A 335 8.13 4.04 -10.74
C ARG A 335 9.54 3.52 -10.45
N GLU A 336 9.68 2.72 -9.40
CA GLU A 336 10.96 2.17 -8.90
C GLU A 336 12.06 3.26 -8.79
N ALA A 337 11.68 4.45 -8.33
CA ALA A 337 12.55 5.62 -8.34
C ALA A 337 13.35 5.72 -7.03
N ASN A 338 14.68 5.79 -7.14
CA ASN A 338 15.53 6.11 -6.00
C ASN A 338 15.35 7.58 -5.61
N LEU A 339 14.70 7.84 -4.47
CA LEU A 339 14.38 9.18 -3.96
C LEU A 339 15.62 9.99 -3.55
N LEU A 340 16.76 9.34 -3.37
CA LEU A 340 18.06 10.01 -3.16
C LEU A 340 18.83 10.22 -4.48
N GLY A 341 18.23 9.83 -5.61
CA GLY A 341 18.80 9.97 -6.94
C GLY A 341 18.50 11.31 -7.61
N LEU A 342 18.94 11.40 -8.87
CA LEU A 342 18.72 12.54 -9.74
C LEU A 342 17.79 12.17 -10.89
N ASP A 343 17.02 13.13 -11.40
CA ASP A 343 16.21 12.99 -12.61
C ASP A 343 17.07 13.10 -13.89
N ASP A 344 16.42 13.05 -15.04
CA ASP A 344 17.02 13.19 -16.37
C ASP A 344 17.68 14.55 -16.64
N ARG A 345 17.50 15.53 -15.75
CA ARG A 345 18.12 16.86 -15.80
C ARG A 345 19.19 17.04 -14.72
N ASP A 346 19.64 15.94 -14.10
CA ASP A 346 20.59 15.93 -12.98
C ASP A 346 20.08 16.70 -11.74
N LEU A 347 18.75 16.74 -11.52
CA LEU A 347 18.14 17.42 -10.37
C LEU A 347 17.50 16.43 -9.38
N PRO A 348 17.52 16.68 -8.06
CA PRO A 348 17.00 15.77 -7.03
C PRO A 348 15.55 15.33 -7.26
N ILE A 349 15.24 14.05 -7.06
CA ILE A 349 13.89 13.49 -7.26
C ILE A 349 12.98 13.83 -6.06
N ASN A 350 12.21 14.92 -6.17
CA ASN A 350 11.37 15.41 -5.06
C ASN A 350 9.85 15.42 -5.32
N GLN A 351 9.36 14.68 -6.33
CA GLN A 351 7.92 14.63 -6.70
C GLN A 351 7.26 16.02 -6.82
N GLU A 352 7.84 16.91 -7.63
CA GLU A 352 7.33 18.28 -7.78
C GLU A 352 5.95 18.34 -8.44
N ARG A 353 5.71 17.50 -9.45
CA ARG A 353 4.45 17.48 -10.20
C ARG A 353 3.41 16.71 -9.41
N ARG A 354 2.20 17.26 -9.33
CA ARG A 354 1.03 16.52 -8.84
C ARG A 354 0.63 15.47 -9.86
N VAL A 355 0.47 14.22 -9.41
CA VAL A 355 -0.04 13.12 -10.22
C VAL A 355 -1.09 12.41 -9.40
N ASP A 356 -2.33 12.45 -9.86
CA ASP A 356 -3.44 11.81 -9.16
C ASP A 356 -3.46 10.31 -9.50
N THR A 357 -3.61 9.47 -8.48
CA THR A 357 -3.72 8.01 -8.64
C THR A 357 -5.18 7.62 -8.88
N GLU A 358 -5.44 6.43 -9.44
CA GLU A 358 -6.81 5.94 -9.58
C GLU A 358 -7.26 5.07 -8.40
N TYR A 359 -6.31 4.41 -7.72
CA TYR A 359 -6.50 3.67 -6.47
C TYR A 359 -5.22 3.76 -5.63
N ASN A 360 -5.24 3.26 -4.40
CA ASN A 360 -4.04 3.08 -3.59
C ASN A 360 -4.10 1.71 -2.91
N GLY A 361 -2.96 1.01 -2.88
CA GLY A 361 -2.86 -0.25 -2.14
C GLY A 361 -3.15 -0.06 -0.65
N TRP A 362 -3.65 -1.10 -0.01
CA TRP A 362 -4.07 -1.06 1.40
C TRP A 362 -2.93 -1.32 2.41
N TRP A 363 -1.67 -1.31 1.96
CA TRP A 363 -0.50 -1.24 2.87
C TRP A 363 -0.57 -0.04 3.80
N SER A 364 -1.16 1.08 3.32
CA SER A 364 -1.56 2.23 4.12
C SER A 364 -2.57 3.07 3.32
N CYS A 365 -3.85 3.03 3.70
CA CYS A 365 -4.90 3.74 2.96
C CYS A 365 -6.04 4.18 3.89
N LEU A 366 -6.27 5.49 3.97
CA LEU A 366 -7.36 6.08 4.73
C LEU A 366 -8.62 6.17 3.86
N ILE A 367 -9.69 5.53 4.29
CA ILE A 367 -11.01 5.54 3.65
C ILE A 367 -12.00 6.27 4.57
N PRO A 368 -12.56 7.41 4.13
CA PRO A 368 -13.60 8.07 4.89
C PRO A 368 -14.87 7.25 5.03
N ALA A 369 -15.49 7.28 6.23
CA ALA A 369 -16.74 6.57 6.50
C ALA A 369 -17.87 6.98 5.56
N ALA A 370 -17.87 8.24 5.11
CA ALA A 370 -18.84 8.76 4.15
C ALA A 370 -18.80 8.01 2.81
N ILE A 371 -17.64 7.56 2.37
CA ILE A 371 -17.49 6.82 1.12
C ILE A 371 -18.11 5.43 1.28
N VAL A 372 -17.80 4.72 2.37
CA VAL A 372 -18.37 3.39 2.65
C VAL A 372 -19.90 3.43 2.74
N ARG A 373 -20.47 4.47 3.36
CA ARG A 373 -21.94 4.65 3.42
C ARG A 373 -22.56 4.83 2.03
N GLU A 374 -21.87 5.51 1.13
CA GLU A 374 -22.39 5.83 -0.21
C GLU A 374 -22.24 4.64 -1.18
N ILE A 375 -21.11 3.94 -1.16
CA ILE A 375 -20.75 2.93 -2.18
C ILE A 375 -20.71 1.48 -1.67
N GLY A 376 -21.01 1.27 -0.39
CA GLY A 376 -20.91 -0.02 0.28
C GLY A 376 -19.48 -0.43 0.63
N TYR A 377 -19.33 -1.68 1.08
CA TYR A 377 -18.06 -2.28 1.47
C TYR A 377 -17.27 -2.79 0.25
N PRO A 378 -15.98 -3.13 0.42
CA PRO A 378 -15.25 -3.90 -0.58
C PRO A 378 -15.96 -5.18 -1.00
N LEU A 379 -15.67 -5.65 -2.21
CA LEU A 379 -16.14 -6.97 -2.65
C LEU A 379 -15.58 -8.08 -1.73
N PRO A 380 -16.35 -9.16 -1.49
CA PRO A 380 -15.93 -10.31 -0.69
C PRO A 380 -14.96 -11.21 -1.47
N LEU A 381 -13.82 -10.64 -1.84
CA LEU A 381 -12.67 -11.32 -2.41
C LEU A 381 -11.79 -11.89 -1.29
N PHE A 382 -10.89 -12.82 -1.61
CA PHE A 382 -9.91 -13.28 -0.62
C PHE A 382 -8.65 -12.39 -0.61
N PHE A 383 -8.13 -12.05 -1.78
CA PHE A 383 -6.85 -11.35 -1.92
C PHE A 383 -6.73 -10.67 -3.29
N GLN A 384 -6.16 -9.47 -3.36
CA GLN A 384 -5.89 -8.67 -4.57
C GLN A 384 -7.13 -8.19 -5.35
N TRP A 385 -6.99 -7.00 -5.95
CA TRP A 385 -8.01 -6.25 -6.71
C TRP A 385 -9.14 -5.64 -5.87
N ASP A 386 -9.22 -5.97 -4.59
CA ASP A 386 -10.11 -5.35 -3.61
C ASP A 386 -9.86 -3.84 -3.48
N ASP A 387 -8.61 -3.43 -3.38
CA ASP A 387 -8.17 -2.03 -3.38
C ASP A 387 -8.47 -1.29 -4.70
N ILE A 388 -8.16 -1.92 -5.83
CA ILE A 388 -8.34 -1.37 -7.18
C ILE A 388 -9.83 -1.20 -7.49
N GLU A 389 -10.61 -2.24 -7.23
CA GLU A 389 -12.05 -2.24 -7.49
C GLU A 389 -12.75 -1.19 -6.63
N PHE A 390 -12.40 -1.10 -5.34
CA PHE A 390 -12.97 -0.09 -4.45
C PHE A 390 -12.61 1.33 -4.91
N GLY A 391 -11.35 1.58 -5.32
CA GLY A 391 -10.93 2.86 -5.87
C GLY A 391 -11.68 3.25 -7.16
N TYR A 392 -11.90 2.28 -8.05
CA TYR A 392 -12.64 2.50 -9.30
C TYR A 392 -14.13 2.77 -9.04
N ARG A 393 -14.75 2.01 -8.13
CA ARG A 393 -16.13 2.28 -7.69
C ARG A 393 -16.24 3.64 -7.03
N ALA A 394 -15.34 4.00 -6.12
CA ALA A 394 -15.32 5.31 -5.46
C ALA A 394 -15.24 6.45 -6.48
N ARG A 395 -14.34 6.34 -7.46
CA ARG A 395 -14.19 7.32 -8.55
C ARG A 395 -15.45 7.44 -9.39
N ALA A 396 -16.13 6.34 -9.71
CA ALA A 396 -17.39 6.35 -10.45
C ALA A 396 -18.52 7.11 -9.71
N HIS A 397 -18.43 7.16 -8.37
CA HIS A 397 -19.33 7.94 -7.49
C HIS A 397 -18.78 9.34 -7.15
N GLY A 398 -17.72 9.80 -7.80
CA GLY A 398 -17.18 11.14 -7.62
C GLY A 398 -16.22 11.32 -6.43
N PHE A 399 -15.83 10.23 -5.77
CA PHE A 399 -14.82 10.27 -4.71
C PHE A 399 -13.42 10.02 -5.30
N PRO A 400 -12.49 10.99 -5.22
CA PRO A 400 -11.14 10.81 -5.74
C PRO A 400 -10.27 9.98 -4.79
N THR A 401 -9.14 9.50 -5.34
CA THR A 401 -8.05 8.88 -4.58
C THR A 401 -6.78 9.71 -4.73
N VAL A 402 -6.06 9.91 -3.63
CA VAL A 402 -4.77 10.62 -3.59
C VAL A 402 -3.73 9.70 -2.95
N ALA A 403 -2.64 9.41 -3.66
CA ALA A 403 -1.43 8.83 -3.06
C ALA A 403 -0.55 9.99 -2.57
N LEU A 404 -0.63 10.31 -1.28
CA LEU A 404 -0.02 11.51 -0.70
C LEU A 404 1.50 11.38 -0.61
N PRO A 405 2.29 12.15 -1.38
CA PRO A 405 3.74 12.05 -1.31
C PRO A 405 4.27 12.53 0.05
N GLY A 406 5.36 11.91 0.49
CA GLY A 406 5.93 12.14 1.82
C GLY A 406 5.17 11.43 2.94
N ALA A 407 4.02 10.81 2.68
CA ALA A 407 3.37 9.89 3.61
C ALA A 407 3.60 8.48 3.07
N GLY A 408 4.40 7.66 3.75
CA GLY A 408 4.72 6.33 3.24
C GLY A 408 5.22 5.34 4.28
N VAL A 409 5.19 4.07 3.89
CA VAL A 409 5.67 2.92 4.67
C VAL A 409 6.65 2.12 3.82
N TRP A 410 7.55 1.40 4.48
CA TRP A 410 8.38 0.41 3.80
C TRP A 410 7.72 -0.95 3.85
N HIS A 411 7.57 -1.58 2.69
CA HIS A 411 6.92 -2.88 2.55
C HIS A 411 7.68 -3.74 1.53
N ALA A 412 7.38 -5.05 1.52
CA ALA A 412 8.14 -6.02 0.74
C ALA A 412 8.29 -5.65 -0.74
N ASP A 413 9.51 -5.67 -1.25
CA ASP A 413 9.87 -5.33 -2.62
C ASP A 413 9.14 -6.23 -3.64
N PHE A 414 8.15 -5.69 -4.34
CA PHE A 414 7.36 -6.48 -5.29
C PHE A 414 8.19 -7.01 -6.46
N GLY A 415 9.28 -6.33 -6.82
CA GLY A 415 10.22 -6.79 -7.84
C GLY A 415 10.97 -8.07 -7.48
N TRP A 416 11.04 -8.43 -6.19
CA TRP A 416 11.71 -9.63 -5.67
C TRP A 416 10.75 -10.80 -5.43
N LYS A 417 9.44 -10.61 -5.62
CA LYS A 417 8.44 -11.68 -5.47
C LYS A 417 8.33 -12.48 -6.77
N ASP A 418 8.33 -13.81 -6.68
CA ASP A 418 8.14 -14.65 -7.86
C ASP A 418 6.69 -14.51 -8.37
N TRP A 419 6.54 -14.62 -9.68
CA TRP A 419 5.21 -14.63 -10.29
C TRP A 419 4.55 -16.01 -10.16
N ASP A 420 5.31 -17.11 -10.05
CA ASP A 420 4.80 -18.49 -10.05
C ASP A 420 4.24 -18.97 -8.70
N GLU A 421 3.21 -18.28 -8.22
CA GLU A 421 2.60 -18.52 -6.92
C GLU A 421 1.10 -18.84 -6.99
N TRP A 422 0.59 -19.55 -5.99
CA TRP A 422 -0.81 -20.03 -5.94
C TRP A 422 -1.83 -18.88 -5.94
N HIS A 423 -1.54 -17.80 -5.21
CA HIS A 423 -2.42 -16.65 -5.08
C HIS A 423 -2.63 -15.86 -6.39
N ARG A 424 -1.85 -16.15 -7.45
CA ARG A 424 -2.11 -15.59 -8.81
C ARG A 424 -3.46 -16.00 -9.36
N TYR A 425 -4.04 -17.09 -8.87
CA TYR A 425 -5.43 -17.43 -9.14
C TYR A 425 -6.37 -16.24 -8.85
N PHE A 426 -6.21 -15.59 -7.70
CA PHE A 426 -7.04 -14.44 -7.34
C PHE A 426 -6.74 -13.24 -8.22
N ASN A 427 -5.47 -12.97 -8.54
CA ASN A 427 -5.12 -11.90 -9.48
C ASN A 427 -5.88 -12.04 -10.82
N LEU A 428 -5.92 -13.25 -11.36
CA LEU A 428 -6.52 -13.52 -12.67
C LEU A 428 -8.05 -13.49 -12.60
N ARG A 429 -8.63 -14.15 -11.59
CA ARG A 429 -10.08 -14.23 -11.40
C ARG A 429 -10.65 -12.86 -11.06
N ASN A 430 -10.08 -12.19 -10.07
CA ASN A 430 -10.60 -10.92 -9.58
C ASN A 430 -10.38 -9.81 -10.63
N GLY A 431 -9.31 -9.85 -11.44
CA GLY A 431 -9.17 -8.96 -12.57
C GLY A 431 -10.28 -9.11 -13.62
N LEU A 432 -10.79 -10.33 -13.85
CA LEU A 432 -11.97 -10.55 -14.71
C LEU A 432 -13.26 -10.01 -14.06
N ILE A 433 -13.41 -10.14 -12.74
CA ILE A 433 -14.53 -9.56 -11.99
C ILE A 433 -14.48 -8.02 -12.07
N THR A 434 -13.33 -7.41 -11.80
CA THR A 434 -13.15 -5.96 -11.93
C THR A 434 -13.39 -5.50 -13.38
N ALA A 435 -12.96 -6.28 -14.39
CA ALA A 435 -13.27 -5.99 -15.78
C ALA A 435 -14.78 -6.03 -16.06
N ALA A 436 -15.51 -6.98 -15.47
CA ALA A 436 -16.96 -7.06 -15.61
C ALA A 436 -17.66 -5.82 -15.03
N LEU A 437 -17.23 -5.36 -13.86
CA LEU A 437 -17.84 -4.23 -13.16
C LEU A 437 -17.48 -2.88 -13.77
N HIS A 438 -16.20 -2.65 -14.07
CA HIS A 438 -15.66 -1.30 -14.32
C HIS A 438 -15.24 -1.03 -15.76
N THR A 439 -15.53 -1.94 -16.70
CA THR A 439 -15.19 -1.76 -18.12
C THR A 439 -16.35 -2.17 -19.03
N PRO A 440 -16.31 -1.82 -20.34
CA PRO A 440 -17.23 -2.36 -21.33
C PRO A 440 -17.18 -3.90 -21.48
N PHE A 441 -16.21 -4.56 -20.85
CA PHE A 441 -15.98 -6.00 -20.93
C PHE A 441 -15.75 -6.47 -22.37
N THR A 442 -14.78 -5.85 -23.05
CA THR A 442 -14.47 -6.10 -24.46
C THR A 442 -13.95 -7.54 -24.65
N THR A 443 -14.86 -8.45 -24.99
CA THR A 443 -14.60 -9.89 -25.06
C THR A 443 -13.40 -10.25 -25.93
N LYS A 444 -13.24 -9.57 -27.08
CA LYS A 444 -12.11 -9.79 -27.99
C LYS A 444 -10.75 -9.47 -27.33
N ARG A 445 -10.70 -8.44 -26.49
CA ARG A 445 -9.49 -7.99 -25.80
C ARG A 445 -9.13 -8.96 -24.68
N ILE A 446 -10.12 -9.34 -23.87
CA ILE A 446 -10.00 -10.32 -22.78
C ILE A 446 -9.58 -11.70 -23.32
N VAL A 447 -10.30 -12.27 -24.29
CA VAL A 447 -9.99 -13.59 -24.87
C VAL A 447 -8.59 -13.59 -25.49
N ARG A 448 -8.19 -12.51 -26.16
CA ARG A 448 -6.84 -12.37 -26.71
C ARG A 448 -5.79 -12.37 -25.59
N ARG A 449 -6.03 -11.64 -24.50
CA ARG A 449 -5.10 -11.60 -23.36
C ARG A 449 -4.99 -12.94 -22.66
N LEU A 450 -6.12 -13.56 -22.31
CA LEU A 450 -6.16 -14.89 -21.69
C LEU A 450 -5.43 -15.93 -22.56
N GLY A 451 -5.69 -15.93 -23.86
CA GLY A 451 -5.00 -16.80 -24.81
C GLY A 451 -3.50 -16.53 -24.89
N GLN A 452 -3.08 -15.27 -24.80
CA GLN A 452 -1.66 -14.90 -24.75
C GLN A 452 -0.98 -15.40 -23.48
N ILE A 453 -1.57 -15.17 -22.30
CA ILE A 453 -1.02 -15.63 -21.02
C ILE A 453 -0.91 -17.15 -21.01
N LEU A 454 -1.98 -17.85 -21.40
CA LEU A 454 -1.98 -19.31 -21.51
C LEU A 454 -0.86 -19.80 -22.43
N ALA A 455 -0.77 -19.23 -23.63
CA ALA A 455 0.22 -19.65 -24.62
C ALA A 455 1.66 -19.40 -24.14
N GLN A 456 1.92 -18.30 -23.43
CA GLN A 456 3.22 -18.00 -22.85
C GLN A 456 3.57 -18.98 -21.73
N ASN A 457 2.63 -19.25 -20.81
CA ASN A 457 2.82 -20.22 -19.73
C ASN A 457 3.13 -21.63 -20.28
N LEU A 458 2.41 -22.08 -21.30
CA LEU A 458 2.61 -23.40 -21.90
C LEU A 458 4.00 -23.57 -22.53
N VAL A 459 4.50 -22.57 -23.26
CA VAL A 459 5.85 -22.65 -23.84
C VAL A 459 6.94 -22.44 -22.80
N ALA A 460 6.67 -21.68 -21.73
CA ALA A 460 7.58 -21.47 -20.60
C ALA A 460 7.64 -22.65 -19.62
N MET A 461 6.89 -23.74 -19.88
CA MET A 461 6.77 -24.89 -18.98
C MET A 461 6.18 -24.54 -17.60
N HIS A 462 5.32 -23.51 -17.57
CA HIS A 462 4.54 -23.11 -16.39
C HIS A 462 3.17 -23.79 -16.40
N TYR A 463 3.13 -25.12 -16.26
CA TYR A 463 1.86 -25.85 -16.35
C TYR A 463 0.98 -25.61 -15.12
N GLY A 464 1.59 -25.43 -13.94
CA GLY A 464 0.95 -24.94 -12.73
C GLY A 464 0.24 -23.59 -12.93
N LEU A 465 0.92 -22.57 -13.45
CA LEU A 465 0.25 -21.29 -13.76
C LEU A 465 -0.79 -21.40 -14.86
N ALA A 466 -0.59 -22.28 -15.85
CA ALA A 466 -1.60 -22.52 -16.87
C ALA A 466 -2.88 -23.11 -16.25
N VAL A 467 -2.79 -24.12 -15.38
CA VAL A 467 -3.99 -24.64 -14.70
C VAL A 467 -4.62 -23.61 -13.75
N THR A 468 -3.80 -22.78 -13.09
CA THR A 468 -4.25 -21.67 -12.24
C THR A 468 -5.08 -20.67 -13.03
N LEU A 469 -4.61 -20.25 -14.21
CA LEU A 469 -5.36 -19.38 -15.12
C LEU A 469 -6.68 -20.02 -15.56
N LEU A 470 -6.66 -21.28 -15.96
CA LEU A 470 -7.85 -21.97 -16.44
C LEU A 470 -8.91 -22.10 -15.34
N THR A 471 -8.49 -22.40 -14.11
CA THR A 471 -9.37 -22.50 -12.95
C THR A 471 -9.94 -21.12 -12.58
N ALA A 472 -9.11 -20.07 -12.59
CA ALA A 472 -9.59 -18.70 -12.37
C ALA A 472 -10.64 -18.23 -13.40
N VAL A 473 -10.47 -18.62 -14.67
CA VAL A 473 -11.44 -18.33 -15.74
C VAL A 473 -12.71 -19.15 -15.58
N GLU A 474 -12.61 -20.42 -15.18
CA GLU A 474 -13.77 -21.27 -14.89
C GLU A 474 -14.62 -20.68 -13.77
N ASP A 475 -14.01 -20.36 -12.63
CA ASP A 475 -14.75 -19.83 -11.48
C ASP A 475 -15.39 -18.47 -11.81
N PHE A 476 -14.69 -17.59 -12.55
CA PHE A 476 -15.32 -16.37 -13.06
C PHE A 476 -16.57 -16.67 -13.90
N LEU A 477 -16.52 -17.67 -14.79
CA LEU A 477 -17.67 -18.04 -15.62
C LEU A 477 -18.83 -18.63 -14.82
N ASP A 478 -18.56 -19.28 -13.69
CA ASP A 478 -19.59 -19.83 -12.81
C ASP A 478 -20.44 -18.73 -12.16
N GLY A 479 -19.86 -17.54 -11.95
CA GLY A 479 -20.57 -16.30 -11.62
C GLY A 479 -20.43 -15.86 -10.16
N PRO A 480 -21.18 -14.84 -9.71
CA PRO A 480 -20.96 -14.20 -8.41
C PRO A 480 -21.10 -15.12 -7.20
N ASP A 481 -21.84 -16.22 -7.31
CA ASP A 481 -22.05 -17.19 -6.22
C ASP A 481 -20.75 -17.83 -5.70
N ILE A 482 -19.68 -17.82 -6.51
CA ILE A 482 -18.35 -18.28 -6.06
C ILE A 482 -17.77 -17.44 -4.90
N LEU A 483 -18.32 -16.25 -4.66
CA LEU A 483 -17.89 -15.34 -3.60
C LEU A 483 -18.69 -15.54 -2.30
N ALA A 484 -19.60 -16.51 -2.25
CA ALA A 484 -20.51 -16.73 -1.13
C ALA A 484 -19.77 -16.99 0.21
N ASP A 485 -18.56 -17.53 0.20
CA ASP A 485 -17.74 -17.78 1.40
C ASP A 485 -16.55 -16.82 1.53
N GLY A 486 -16.56 -15.68 0.83
CA GLY A 486 -15.41 -14.78 0.76
C GLY A 486 -14.23 -15.38 -0.01
N SER A 487 -14.47 -16.42 -0.81
CA SER A 487 -13.46 -17.19 -1.55
C SER A 487 -12.44 -17.92 -0.66
N ALA A 488 -12.77 -18.19 0.61
CA ALA A 488 -11.90 -18.90 1.53
C ALA A 488 -11.61 -20.34 1.05
N ALA A 489 -12.63 -21.08 0.59
CA ALA A 489 -12.46 -22.43 0.05
C ALA A 489 -11.59 -22.45 -1.22
N ALA A 490 -11.67 -21.40 -2.05
CA ALA A 490 -10.88 -21.29 -3.28
C ALA A 490 -9.37 -21.25 -3.00
N ALA A 491 -8.94 -20.67 -1.88
CA ALA A 491 -7.53 -20.64 -1.48
C ALA A 491 -6.97 -22.05 -1.21
N ALA A 492 -7.74 -22.90 -0.52
CA ALA A 492 -7.36 -24.28 -0.25
C ALA A 492 -7.38 -25.12 -1.54
N GLU A 493 -8.42 -24.95 -2.35
CA GLU A 493 -8.60 -25.73 -3.58
C GLU A 493 -7.51 -25.44 -4.62
N ILE A 494 -7.14 -24.18 -4.84
CA ILE A 494 -6.08 -23.87 -5.80
C ILE A 494 -4.72 -24.42 -5.38
N ARG A 495 -4.42 -24.43 -4.07
CA ARG A 495 -3.19 -25.06 -3.53
C ARG A 495 -3.18 -26.55 -3.82
N ARG A 496 -4.31 -27.23 -3.59
CA ARG A 496 -4.50 -28.65 -3.89
C ARG A 496 -4.37 -28.95 -5.39
N ILE A 497 -4.94 -28.12 -6.26
CA ILE A 497 -4.80 -28.28 -7.72
C ILE A 497 -3.33 -28.11 -8.13
N ARG A 498 -2.65 -27.09 -7.60
CA ARG A 498 -1.25 -26.79 -7.95
C ARG A 498 -0.26 -27.82 -7.43
N SER A 499 -0.55 -28.54 -6.33
CA SER A 499 0.35 -29.56 -5.81
C SER A 499 0.58 -30.75 -6.76
N ALA A 500 -0.28 -30.92 -7.79
CA ALA A 500 -0.08 -31.89 -8.87
C ALA A 500 0.98 -31.48 -9.91
N TYR A 501 1.57 -30.28 -9.76
CA TYR A 501 2.52 -29.69 -10.70
C TYR A 501 3.88 -29.51 -10.02
N PRO A 502 4.84 -30.44 -10.21
CA PRO A 502 6.13 -30.43 -9.52
C PRO A 502 6.94 -29.14 -9.75
N GLU A 503 6.79 -28.49 -10.90
CA GLU A 503 7.50 -27.26 -11.22
C GLU A 503 7.09 -26.06 -10.35
N THR A 504 6.01 -26.18 -9.58
CA THR A 504 5.52 -25.15 -8.65
C THR A 504 6.19 -25.22 -7.27
N VAL A 505 7.04 -26.20 -7.03
CA VAL A 505 7.78 -26.38 -5.77
C VAL A 505 9.10 -25.60 -5.82
N VAL A 506 9.40 -24.82 -4.78
CA VAL A 506 10.74 -24.24 -4.59
C VAL A 506 11.59 -25.28 -3.87
N HIS A 507 12.73 -25.61 -4.45
CA HIS A 507 13.75 -26.42 -3.81
C HIS A 507 14.82 -25.49 -3.20
N PRO A 508 15.21 -25.71 -1.94
CA PRO A 508 16.40 -25.06 -1.38
C PRO A 508 17.63 -25.38 -2.23
N ILE A 509 18.58 -24.44 -2.29
CA ILE A 509 19.88 -24.64 -2.96
C ILE A 509 20.63 -25.87 -2.43
N THR A 510 20.41 -26.25 -1.17
CA THR A 510 21.04 -27.40 -0.53
C THR A 510 20.36 -28.75 -0.84
N ASP A 511 19.12 -28.73 -1.32
CA ASP A 511 18.34 -29.93 -1.61
C ASP A 511 18.37 -30.22 -3.11
N LEU A 512 18.99 -31.33 -3.48
CA LEU A 512 19.04 -31.83 -4.85
C LEU A 512 18.06 -33.01 -4.96
N PRO A 513 16.92 -32.87 -5.65
CA PRO A 513 16.06 -34.01 -5.94
C PRO A 513 16.88 -35.13 -6.59
N ARG A 514 16.68 -36.38 -6.15
CA ARG A 514 17.52 -37.53 -6.59
C ARG A 514 17.53 -37.76 -8.10
N ASP A 515 16.51 -37.25 -8.79
CA ASP A 515 16.27 -37.33 -10.24
C ASP A 515 16.57 -36.00 -10.97
N ALA A 516 17.03 -34.98 -10.25
CA ALA A 516 17.49 -33.72 -10.79
C ALA A 516 19.02 -33.73 -11.00
N PRO A 517 19.52 -33.18 -12.12
CA PRO A 517 20.95 -32.95 -12.28
C PRO A 517 21.41 -31.93 -11.24
N ASP A 518 22.63 -32.14 -10.71
CA ASP A 518 23.23 -31.20 -9.77
C ASP A 518 23.36 -29.83 -10.44
N PHE A 519 22.55 -28.86 -10.01
CA PHE A 519 22.53 -27.54 -10.66
C PHE A 519 23.89 -26.84 -10.60
N ARG A 520 24.76 -27.23 -9.65
CA ARG A 520 26.14 -26.72 -9.51
C ARG A 520 27.03 -27.16 -10.68
N ASP A 521 26.71 -28.30 -11.29
CA ASP A 521 27.39 -28.85 -12.46
C ASP A 521 26.67 -28.50 -13.77
N VAL A 522 25.50 -27.84 -13.70
CA VAL A 522 24.73 -27.42 -14.86
C VAL A 522 25.22 -26.06 -15.36
N GLN A 523 25.45 -25.96 -16.67
CA GLN A 523 25.83 -24.70 -17.30
C GLN A 523 24.74 -23.63 -17.13
N VAL A 524 25.16 -22.44 -16.66
CA VAL A 524 24.33 -21.23 -16.70
C VAL A 524 24.17 -20.78 -18.15
N VAL A 525 22.92 -20.65 -18.59
CA VAL A 525 22.58 -20.17 -19.93
C VAL A 525 21.87 -18.83 -19.78
N ARG A 526 22.42 -17.78 -20.40
CA ARG A 526 21.92 -16.40 -20.30
C ARG A 526 20.93 -16.10 -21.42
N SER A 527 19.94 -15.26 -21.12
CA SER A 527 18.98 -14.80 -22.13
C SER A 527 19.68 -13.88 -23.13
N PRO A 528 19.41 -13.99 -24.44
CA PRO A 528 19.92 -13.04 -25.43
C PRO A 528 19.19 -11.69 -25.41
N GLY A 529 18.37 -11.40 -24.38
CA GLY A 529 17.55 -10.20 -24.26
C GLY A 529 16.12 -10.35 -24.78
N GLU A 530 15.34 -9.27 -24.71
CA GLU A 530 13.95 -9.24 -25.15
C GLU A 530 13.84 -9.34 -26.69
N PRO A 531 12.94 -10.19 -27.23
CA PRO A 531 12.78 -10.32 -28.67
C PRO A 531 12.09 -9.10 -29.30
N THR A 532 12.73 -8.52 -30.32
CA THR A 532 12.15 -7.41 -31.13
C THR A 532 10.85 -7.79 -31.85
N ARG A 533 10.66 -9.08 -32.20
CA ARG A 533 9.46 -9.59 -32.88
C ARG A 533 8.77 -10.70 -32.07
N HIS A 534 8.12 -10.30 -30.96
CA HIS A 534 7.41 -11.19 -30.02
C HIS A 534 6.57 -12.29 -30.69
N ARG A 535 5.73 -11.94 -31.68
CA ARG A 535 4.86 -12.91 -32.38
C ARG A 535 5.64 -13.98 -33.15
N LEU A 536 6.68 -13.60 -33.88
CA LEU A 536 7.51 -14.55 -34.64
C LEU A 536 8.31 -15.45 -33.70
N THR A 537 8.84 -14.87 -32.62
CA THR A 537 9.52 -15.64 -31.57
C THR A 537 8.57 -16.67 -30.99
N TRP A 538 7.34 -16.28 -30.66
CA TRP A 538 6.33 -17.21 -30.14
C TRP A 538 6.02 -18.34 -31.12
N LEU A 539 5.75 -18.04 -32.39
CA LEU A 539 5.52 -19.06 -33.43
C LEU A 539 6.70 -20.05 -33.53
N LYS A 540 7.94 -19.55 -33.46
CA LYS A 540 9.14 -20.39 -33.44
C LYS A 540 9.18 -21.31 -32.22
N ARG A 541 8.80 -20.82 -31.02
CA ARG A 541 8.74 -21.64 -29.80
C ARG A 541 7.67 -22.71 -29.87
N VAL A 542 6.50 -22.39 -30.41
CA VAL A 542 5.43 -23.36 -30.65
C VAL A 542 5.88 -24.44 -31.64
N ALA A 543 6.55 -24.06 -32.73
CA ALA A 543 7.09 -25.03 -33.69
C ALA A 543 8.11 -25.97 -33.04
N TYR A 544 8.99 -25.43 -32.17
CA TYR A 544 9.95 -26.23 -31.41
C TYR A 544 9.26 -27.21 -30.47
N LEU A 545 8.24 -26.76 -29.74
CA LEU A 545 7.44 -27.60 -28.84
C LEU A 545 6.72 -28.72 -29.61
N ALA A 546 6.12 -28.41 -30.76
CA ALA A 546 5.42 -29.37 -31.60
C ALA A 546 6.37 -30.44 -32.19
N ALA A 547 7.56 -30.02 -32.64
CA ALA A 547 8.60 -30.89 -33.17
C ALA A 547 9.44 -31.60 -32.09
N ASN A 548 9.11 -31.44 -30.80
CA ASN A 548 9.89 -31.91 -29.67
C ASN A 548 11.38 -31.51 -29.72
N ARG A 549 11.66 -30.31 -30.25
CA ARG A 549 13.01 -29.78 -30.41
C ARG A 549 13.36 -28.86 -29.24
N ALA A 550 14.43 -29.15 -28.53
CA ALA A 550 15.00 -28.28 -27.50
C ALA A 550 16.48 -28.02 -27.84
N PRO A 551 16.90 -26.77 -28.09
CA PRO A 551 18.32 -26.45 -28.26
C PRO A 551 19.19 -26.81 -27.04
N HIS A 552 18.62 -26.76 -25.84
CA HIS A 552 19.30 -27.16 -24.60
C HIS A 552 18.56 -28.33 -23.95
N ARG A 553 19.28 -29.40 -23.60
CA ARG A 553 18.68 -30.52 -22.84
C ARG A 553 18.41 -30.10 -21.39
N THR A 554 19.44 -29.58 -20.72
CA THR A 554 19.35 -29.05 -19.36
C THR A 554 20.12 -27.73 -19.29
N GLY A 555 19.65 -26.77 -18.49
CA GLY A 555 20.40 -25.55 -18.18
C GLY A 555 19.88 -24.84 -16.93
N PHE A 556 20.76 -24.07 -16.30
CA PHE A 556 20.42 -23.17 -15.22
C PHE A 556 20.09 -21.79 -15.79
N VAL A 557 18.93 -21.25 -15.40
CA VAL A 557 18.38 -19.98 -15.87
C VAL A 557 18.22 -19.06 -14.66
N PRO A 558 19.01 -17.99 -14.58
CA PRO A 558 18.86 -16.97 -13.55
C PRO A 558 17.46 -16.34 -13.58
N ALA A 559 16.98 -15.84 -12.43
CA ALA A 559 15.60 -15.39 -12.27
C ALA A 559 15.25 -14.27 -13.27
N GLY A 560 16.14 -13.27 -13.42
CA GLY A 560 16.00 -12.18 -14.39
C GLY A 560 16.07 -12.62 -15.87
N ASP A 561 16.55 -13.83 -16.16
CA ASP A 561 16.60 -14.41 -17.52
C ASP A 561 15.41 -15.35 -17.81
N ALA A 562 14.52 -15.59 -16.83
CA ALA A 562 13.52 -16.65 -16.83
C ALA A 562 12.25 -16.36 -17.66
N HIS A 563 12.41 -15.70 -18.81
CA HIS A 563 11.31 -15.34 -19.70
C HIS A 563 10.81 -16.51 -20.56
N TRP A 564 9.55 -16.47 -20.98
CA TRP A 564 8.94 -17.53 -21.80
C TRP A 564 9.70 -17.82 -23.10
N TRP A 565 10.29 -16.79 -23.73
CA TRP A 565 11.04 -16.94 -24.99
C TRP A 565 12.40 -17.61 -24.79
N HIS A 566 12.93 -17.59 -23.57
CA HIS A 566 14.21 -18.16 -23.22
C HIS A 566 14.04 -19.57 -22.61
N VAL A 567 13.19 -19.70 -21.59
CA VAL A 567 12.90 -21.00 -20.91
C VAL A 567 12.34 -22.05 -21.89
N SER A 568 11.59 -21.63 -22.91
CA SER A 568 11.10 -22.53 -23.97
C SER A 568 12.19 -23.19 -24.83
N LEU A 569 13.45 -22.80 -24.71
CA LEU A 569 14.58 -23.42 -25.41
C LEU A 569 15.09 -24.70 -24.73
N PHE A 570 14.62 -24.99 -23.52
CA PHE A 570 15.11 -26.09 -22.69
C PHE A 570 14.13 -27.28 -22.68
N GLU A 571 14.65 -28.50 -22.68
CA GLU A 571 13.88 -29.69 -22.31
C GLU A 571 13.65 -29.74 -20.80
N ARG A 572 14.68 -29.37 -20.02
CA ARG A 572 14.62 -29.13 -18.57
C ARG A 572 15.35 -27.82 -18.21
N ALA A 573 14.67 -26.91 -17.53
CA ALA A 573 15.24 -25.66 -17.04
C ALA A 573 15.22 -25.65 -15.51
N ILE A 574 16.37 -25.36 -14.90
CA ILE A 574 16.49 -25.07 -13.47
C ILE A 574 16.46 -23.56 -13.35
N VAL A 575 15.41 -23.01 -12.74
CA VAL A 575 15.14 -21.57 -12.72
C VAL A 575 15.34 -21.07 -11.30
N ALA A 576 16.21 -20.09 -11.11
CA ALA A 576 16.33 -19.42 -9.81
C ALA A 576 15.00 -18.71 -9.47
N ASP A 577 14.57 -18.83 -8.22
CA ASP A 577 13.42 -18.08 -7.72
C ASP A 577 13.77 -16.58 -7.62
N MET A 578 12.80 -15.69 -7.86
CA MET A 578 13.04 -14.23 -7.83
C MET A 578 13.52 -13.73 -6.46
N GLY A 579 13.11 -14.38 -5.37
CA GLY A 579 13.59 -14.06 -4.03
C GLY A 579 14.99 -14.59 -3.71
N GLU A 580 15.63 -15.28 -4.67
CA GLU A 580 16.96 -15.88 -4.56
C GLU A 580 17.12 -16.94 -3.44
N HIS A 581 16.02 -17.38 -2.82
CA HIS A 581 16.03 -18.35 -1.72
C HIS A 581 16.09 -19.82 -2.19
N GLY A 582 15.96 -20.07 -3.49
CA GLY A 582 15.94 -21.42 -4.04
C GLY A 582 15.77 -21.44 -5.55
N TYR A 583 15.37 -22.60 -6.06
CA TYR A 583 15.16 -22.80 -7.48
C TYR A 583 13.95 -23.70 -7.76
N ARG A 584 13.45 -23.64 -8.99
CA ARG A 584 12.35 -24.46 -9.50
C ARG A 584 12.82 -25.27 -10.69
N ILE A 585 12.33 -26.50 -10.83
CA ILE A 585 12.66 -27.36 -11.97
C ILE A 585 11.47 -27.41 -12.92
N ARG A 586 11.66 -26.87 -14.12
CA ARG A 586 10.65 -26.90 -15.18
C ARG A 586 11.05 -27.94 -16.22
N THR A 587 10.19 -28.93 -16.43
CA THR A 587 10.43 -30.00 -17.41
C THR A 587 9.34 -29.98 -18.47
N ARG A 588 9.74 -30.12 -19.73
CA ARG A 588 8.81 -30.13 -20.86
C ARG A 588 7.96 -31.39 -20.85
N ASP A 589 6.64 -31.19 -20.93
CA ASP A 589 5.66 -32.27 -20.97
C ASP A 589 4.62 -32.01 -22.07
N ARG A 590 4.72 -32.79 -23.16
CA ARG A 590 3.82 -32.64 -24.32
C ARG A 590 2.40 -33.10 -24.02
N ALA A 591 2.22 -34.07 -23.13
CA ALA A 591 0.89 -34.54 -22.75
C ALA A 591 0.14 -33.46 -21.97
N LYS A 592 0.80 -32.84 -20.98
CA LYS A 592 0.26 -31.69 -20.23
C LYS A 592 -0.03 -30.50 -21.15
N VAL A 593 0.87 -30.18 -22.07
CA VAL A 593 0.63 -29.10 -23.05
C VAL A 593 -0.65 -29.37 -23.85
N LEU A 594 -0.82 -30.58 -24.38
CA LEU A 594 -2.00 -30.94 -25.17
C LEU A 594 -3.29 -30.87 -24.35
N GLU A 595 -3.25 -31.41 -23.12
CA GLU A 595 -4.37 -31.39 -22.18
C GLU A 595 -4.81 -29.96 -21.86
N LEU A 596 -3.88 -29.13 -21.38
CA LEU A 596 -4.15 -27.75 -20.97
C LEU A 596 -4.54 -26.86 -22.16
N THR A 597 -3.96 -27.11 -23.35
CA THR A 597 -4.37 -26.42 -24.59
C THR A 597 -5.82 -26.76 -24.95
N LYS A 598 -6.22 -28.03 -24.88
CA LYS A 598 -7.61 -28.46 -25.15
C LYS A 598 -8.59 -27.88 -24.14
N ARG A 599 -8.24 -27.86 -22.85
CA ARG A 599 -9.05 -27.21 -21.80
C ARG A 599 -9.16 -25.70 -22.06
N GLY A 600 -8.04 -25.02 -22.29
CA GLY A 600 -8.01 -23.58 -22.58
C GLY A 600 -8.77 -23.19 -23.83
N ALA A 601 -8.66 -23.93 -24.93
CA ALA A 601 -9.43 -23.65 -26.14
C ALA A 601 -10.95 -23.74 -25.91
N ARG A 602 -11.41 -24.67 -25.06
CA ARG A 602 -12.82 -24.76 -24.67
C ARG A 602 -13.23 -23.57 -23.81
N LEU A 603 -12.46 -23.22 -22.79
CA LEU A 603 -12.76 -22.08 -21.93
C LEU A 603 -12.75 -20.75 -22.65
N LEU A 604 -11.77 -20.49 -23.52
CA LEU A 604 -11.72 -19.24 -24.28
C LEU A 604 -12.93 -19.07 -25.20
N ARG A 605 -13.49 -20.18 -25.73
CA ARG A 605 -14.77 -20.14 -26.46
C ARG A 605 -15.95 -19.86 -25.52
N ARG A 606 -15.96 -20.44 -24.31
CA ARG A 606 -16.97 -20.12 -23.29
C ARG A 606 -16.91 -18.65 -22.89
N VAL A 607 -15.73 -18.09 -22.59
CA VAL A 607 -15.57 -16.65 -22.32
C VAL A 607 -16.07 -15.81 -23.49
N ALA A 608 -15.81 -16.23 -24.73
CA ALA A 608 -16.30 -15.53 -25.91
C ALA A 608 -17.83 -15.51 -26.04
N ALA A 609 -18.51 -16.60 -25.62
CA ALA A 609 -19.95 -16.79 -25.78
C ALA A 609 -20.76 -16.35 -24.55
N GLU A 610 -20.32 -16.75 -23.35
CA GLU A 610 -21.01 -16.58 -22.07
C GLU A 610 -20.53 -15.32 -21.33
N GLY A 611 -19.29 -14.85 -21.58
CA GLY A 611 -18.64 -13.80 -20.81
C GLY A 611 -19.47 -12.53 -20.60
N PRO A 612 -20.10 -11.93 -21.62
CA PRO A 612 -20.94 -10.74 -21.45
C PRO A 612 -22.14 -10.96 -20.51
N ALA A 613 -22.78 -12.14 -20.58
CA ALA A 613 -23.89 -12.48 -19.70
C ALA A 613 -23.41 -12.68 -18.25
N VAL A 614 -22.24 -13.33 -18.08
CA VAL A 614 -21.60 -13.46 -16.77
C VAL A 614 -21.23 -12.10 -16.19
N ALA A 615 -20.68 -11.20 -17.00
CA ALA A 615 -20.35 -9.84 -16.58
C ALA A 615 -21.60 -9.09 -16.09
N GLN A 616 -22.74 -9.25 -16.77
CA GLN A 616 -23.99 -8.67 -16.30
C GLN A 616 -24.43 -9.25 -14.95
N ARG A 617 -24.31 -10.57 -14.72
CA ARG A 617 -24.62 -11.18 -13.41
C ARG A 617 -23.77 -10.58 -12.27
N TYR A 618 -22.49 -10.29 -12.52
CA TYR A 618 -21.65 -9.63 -11.51
C TYR A 618 -22.12 -8.21 -11.21
N ARG A 619 -22.49 -7.43 -12.23
CA ARG A 619 -23.05 -6.07 -12.03
C ARG A 619 -24.36 -6.11 -11.26
N ASP A 620 -25.23 -7.07 -11.58
CA ASP A 620 -26.53 -7.23 -10.91
C ASP A 620 -26.35 -7.65 -9.43
N ALA A 621 -25.30 -8.43 -9.14
CA ALA A 621 -25.01 -8.92 -7.79
C ALA A 621 -24.19 -7.93 -6.93
N GLU A 622 -23.51 -6.95 -7.54
CA GLU A 622 -22.60 -6.02 -6.84
C GLU A 622 -23.26 -5.37 -5.61
N PRO A 623 -24.49 -4.79 -5.67
CA PRO A 623 -25.10 -4.15 -4.51
C PRO A 623 -25.32 -5.11 -3.32
N GLN A 624 -25.58 -6.39 -3.60
CA GLN A 624 -25.70 -7.41 -2.56
C GLN A 624 -24.31 -7.78 -2.02
N LEU A 625 -23.32 -7.98 -2.89
CA LEU A 625 -21.96 -8.40 -2.51
C LEU A 625 -21.29 -7.36 -1.60
N THR A 626 -21.52 -6.08 -1.85
CA THR A 626 -20.94 -4.95 -1.09
C THR A 626 -21.82 -4.51 0.09
N SER A 627 -22.95 -5.17 0.33
CA SER A 627 -23.88 -4.82 1.40
C SER A 627 -23.31 -5.15 2.79
N ARG A 628 -23.80 -4.42 3.81
CA ARG A 628 -23.50 -4.72 5.21
C ARG A 628 -23.99 -6.12 5.58
N GLU A 629 -25.16 -6.52 5.09
CA GLU A 629 -25.78 -7.82 5.36
C GLU A 629 -24.94 -8.98 4.85
N ASN A 630 -24.33 -8.85 3.67
CA ASN A 630 -23.46 -9.89 3.13
C ASN A 630 -22.21 -10.08 3.98
N TRP A 631 -21.59 -8.98 4.42
CA TRP A 631 -20.42 -9.05 5.30
C TRP A 631 -20.77 -9.54 6.71
N ALA A 632 -21.90 -9.13 7.27
CA ALA A 632 -22.39 -9.65 8.54
C ALA A 632 -22.53 -11.19 8.51
N ARG A 633 -23.07 -11.72 7.40
CA ARG A 633 -23.16 -13.17 7.15
C ARG A 633 -21.79 -13.85 7.09
N LEU A 634 -20.80 -13.23 6.43
CA LEU A 634 -19.44 -13.79 6.33
C LEU A 634 -18.70 -13.78 7.66
N TYR A 635 -18.97 -12.80 8.52
CA TYR A 635 -18.38 -12.70 9.86
C TYR A 635 -19.14 -13.48 10.94
N ASP A 636 -20.26 -14.11 10.59
CA ASP A 636 -21.15 -14.82 11.52
C ASP A 636 -21.61 -13.92 12.69
N VAL A 637 -21.92 -12.66 12.38
CA VAL A 637 -22.51 -11.70 13.33
C VAL A 637 -23.99 -11.52 13.02
N GLU A 638 -24.86 -11.81 13.98
CA GLU A 638 -26.30 -11.51 13.87
C GLU A 638 -26.53 -10.00 13.75
N LYS A 639 -27.62 -9.64 13.07
CA LYS A 639 -27.93 -8.27 12.62
C LYS A 639 -28.00 -7.23 13.74
#